data_AF-A0A9W8TID8-F1
#
_entry.id   AF-A0A9W8TID8-F1
#
_cell.length_a   1.000
_cell.length_b   1.000
_cell.length_c   1.000
_cell.angle_alpha   90.00
_cell.angle_beta   90.00
_cell.angle_gamma   90.00
#
_symmetry.space_group_name_H-M   'P 1'
#
loop_
_entity.id
_entity.type
_entity.pdbx_description
1 polymer ?
#
loop_
_entity_poly.entity_id
_entity_poly.type
_entity_poly.pdbx_seq_one_letter_code
_entity_poly.pdbx_strand_id
1 'polypeptide(L)'
;MRLLKVQEDGQLTLTKDLTNKIPPYAILSHTWGPEDEEVSFDDITKDTAKHKSAYKKIQFCAKRVSYDGLVYFWIDTCCINKSNNNELTTAINSMFKWYQNAAKCYVYLSDVSASAWESEFRNTKWFTRGWTLQELIAPAIVEFFSLEGNWLGDKLTLRRQIHQITGISAAALSGSPLSDFSRRERMLWAEGRITTLEEDRAYSLIGIFEISLPLVYGEGVKLALRRLEEEIDKREAFEQRGRSPDSRPCSIAPLSVKATGRMEPCLQSLLFPEMNTRRLSIEPPADETCLWLFSHPVYQNWLLGQGKDLIFLKGKPGAGKSTLMKEAFRRASLERHESENRVAAFFFNRQGAPLEKSSLGLYRSLLYQLLPGHQLLQDFRTLWDEKCAVYHSKEQKVGIWYEWELKHFFLSMFRYPRTKRTMIFIDALDECDEKNIQRIVDLWQRVTRRASSRGTKLNVCISLRDFPEITAGETKTIIVQNNNSHDITTYVEQKFMRSIAAEEPQWKLLKDRILHQSSGIFLWVVLVVDDLLINWNEGGSIQYLMKQLDTVPDELQSLYRYILKSIHPEKRDLTLRLFYWATLAVKPLRLYEWHHILAFIRQPPPSSLLKWRESDHFTKDDQLEKKIKSLSRGLVEIRTSNDDVQDENLEISSACAGAGSLSLGSGETRIVQVIHESVREFFLKGDGFSALDPVDRGRSHVSLGHLSIMATCLDYVDIQELDNLVKARNRATKQRGEADENIACSLHKDELNSETLAQNSSYSHAKCRYYKGALVRQDGQRELETSSIGLLNDNSQNDTKILRWLEMLPPGEMLPPGKGSDDAGLVIKSRLFTFPIAPVTSRSEVLEDYPALLSYALYEFPTHAKLVGEYGTYPRDFLDRLQRGTGLDSWITLREDSTLVRNYLRVVRPSTLIDEWLLRHRLQDLQGFLENQGTSFSSESEKEQGSSRKDRSRASSVASFSSAGSHTGSRA
;
A
#
# COMPACT_ATOMS: atom_id res chain seq x y z
N MET A 1 4.94 9.53 -14.94
CA MET A 1 4.88 10.35 -16.17
C MET A 1 4.60 11.81 -15.83
N ARG A 2 5.20 12.77 -16.54
CA ARG A 2 4.78 14.19 -16.46
C ARG A 2 3.77 14.51 -17.57
N LEU A 3 2.89 15.44 -17.28
CA LEU A 3 1.90 16.02 -18.20
C LEU A 3 2.12 17.54 -18.29
N LEU A 4 1.93 18.11 -19.48
CA LEU A 4 1.77 19.54 -19.69
C LEU A 4 0.36 20.00 -19.32
N LYS A 5 0.24 21.27 -18.92
CA LYS A 5 -1.01 22.04 -18.92
C LYS A 5 -0.75 23.47 -19.39
N VAL A 6 -1.79 24.13 -19.88
CA VAL A 6 -1.81 25.58 -20.10
C VAL A 6 -2.26 26.27 -18.80
N GLN A 7 -1.65 27.39 -18.46
CA GLN A 7 -2.04 28.27 -17.35
C GLN A 7 -3.02 29.37 -17.84
N GLU A 8 -3.63 30.11 -16.92
CA GLU A 8 -4.60 31.17 -17.26
C GLU A 8 -3.99 32.34 -18.05
N ASP A 9 -2.67 32.54 -17.94
CA ASP A 9 -1.88 33.51 -18.71
C ASP A 9 -1.40 32.97 -20.09
N GLY A 10 -1.74 31.72 -20.42
CA GLY A 10 -1.29 31.04 -21.63
C GLY A 10 0.10 30.40 -21.57
N GLN A 11 0.81 30.46 -20.43
CA GLN A 11 2.11 29.80 -20.27
C GLN A 11 1.93 28.27 -20.15
N LEU A 12 2.87 27.51 -20.72
CA LEU A 12 2.93 26.07 -20.55
C LEU A 12 3.67 25.71 -19.26
N THR A 13 3.14 24.76 -18.50
CA THR A 13 3.81 24.23 -17.31
C THR A 13 3.74 22.71 -17.26
N LEU A 14 4.85 22.08 -16.86
CA LEU A 14 4.90 20.66 -16.57
C LEU A 14 4.41 20.39 -15.14
N THR A 15 3.67 19.29 -14.98
CA THR A 15 3.35 18.72 -13.67
C THR A 15 4.57 18.04 -13.04
N LYS A 16 4.50 17.79 -11.72
CA LYS A 16 5.41 16.83 -11.06
C LYS A 16 5.27 15.46 -11.71
N ASP A 17 6.27 14.59 -11.55
CA ASP A 17 6.16 13.24 -12.09
C ASP A 17 5.04 12.45 -11.38
N LEU A 18 4.05 12.03 -12.15
CA LEU A 18 2.84 11.36 -11.66
C LEU A 18 3.03 9.85 -11.76
N THR A 19 3.12 9.20 -10.60
CA THR A 19 3.19 7.73 -10.47
C THR A 19 1.85 7.11 -10.10
N ASN A 20 0.96 7.86 -9.44
CA ASN A 20 -0.36 7.42 -8.99
C ASN A 20 -1.41 8.51 -9.27
N LYS A 21 -2.67 8.10 -9.52
CA LYS A 21 -3.81 9.01 -9.78
C LYS A 21 -3.57 10.01 -10.91
N ILE A 22 -3.10 9.51 -12.05
CA ILE A 22 -2.92 10.31 -13.27
C ILE A 22 -4.30 10.87 -13.72
N PRO A 23 -4.46 12.19 -13.91
CA PRO A 23 -5.71 12.79 -14.37
C PRO A 23 -5.94 12.51 -15.86
N PRO A 24 -7.18 12.60 -16.40
CA PRO A 24 -7.43 12.45 -17.83
C PRO A 24 -6.60 13.42 -18.67
N TYR A 25 -5.89 12.89 -19.67
CA TYR A 25 -5.01 13.63 -20.57
C TYR A 25 -5.22 13.24 -22.04
N ALA A 26 -4.91 14.15 -22.96
CA ALA A 26 -4.72 13.81 -24.36
C ALA A 26 -3.23 13.56 -24.67
N ILE A 27 -2.93 12.91 -25.79
CA ILE A 27 -1.56 12.65 -26.23
C ILE A 27 -1.33 13.16 -27.66
N LEU A 28 -0.21 13.82 -27.92
CA LEU A 28 0.15 14.34 -29.25
C LEU A 28 1.11 13.37 -29.97
N SER A 29 0.58 12.66 -30.96
CA SER A 29 1.39 11.95 -31.93
C SER A 29 1.78 12.89 -33.07
N HIS A 30 3.06 12.89 -33.44
CA HIS A 30 3.58 13.76 -34.49
C HIS A 30 4.92 13.24 -35.05
N THR A 31 5.28 13.65 -36.26
CA THR A 31 6.64 13.43 -36.76
C THR A 31 7.57 14.51 -36.18
N TRP A 32 8.69 14.09 -35.59
CA TRP A 32 9.75 15.01 -35.16
C TRP A 32 10.40 15.68 -36.38
N GLY A 33 10.74 16.96 -36.25
CA GLY A 33 11.63 17.69 -37.16
C GLY A 33 13.12 17.50 -36.81
N PRO A 34 13.99 18.43 -37.26
CA PRO A 34 15.35 18.57 -36.73
C PRO A 34 15.36 18.74 -35.20
N GLU A 35 16.39 18.24 -34.53
CA GLU A 35 16.46 18.20 -33.06
C GLU A 35 16.63 19.60 -32.42
N ASP A 36 17.28 20.51 -33.15
CA ASP A 36 17.37 21.94 -32.82
C ASP A 36 16.03 22.68 -33.00
N GLU A 37 15.17 22.21 -33.92
CA GLU A 37 13.81 22.73 -34.15
C GLU A 37 12.74 22.12 -33.22
N GLU A 38 12.99 20.96 -32.60
CA GLU A 38 12.06 20.29 -31.69
C GLU A 38 12.12 20.82 -30.25
N VAL A 39 10.95 20.93 -29.61
CA VAL A 39 10.84 21.44 -28.23
C VAL A 39 11.19 20.33 -27.24
N SER A 40 12.26 20.52 -26.47
CA SER A 40 12.71 19.59 -25.43
C SER A 40 12.02 19.81 -24.07
N PHE A 41 12.23 18.89 -23.13
CA PHE A 41 11.87 19.08 -21.71
C PHE A 41 12.54 20.35 -21.15
N ASP A 42 13.83 20.52 -21.43
CA ASP A 42 14.61 21.68 -21.03
C ASP A 42 14.01 22.98 -21.56
N ASP A 43 13.55 23.01 -22.82
CA ASP A 43 12.94 24.19 -23.44
C ASP A 43 11.64 24.64 -22.75
N ILE A 44 10.87 23.70 -22.19
CA ILE A 44 9.69 24.03 -21.37
C ILE A 44 10.14 24.55 -20.00
N THR A 45 11.10 23.91 -19.34
CA THR A 45 11.57 24.36 -18.01
C THR A 45 12.29 25.72 -18.02
N LYS A 46 12.82 26.13 -19.18
CA LYS A 46 13.53 27.40 -19.39
C LYS A 46 12.69 28.47 -20.11
N ASP A 47 11.44 28.15 -20.46
CA ASP A 47 10.52 28.96 -21.29
C ASP A 47 11.10 29.42 -22.65
N THR A 48 12.11 28.70 -23.18
CA THR A 48 12.70 28.96 -24.50
C THR A 48 11.90 28.34 -25.65
N ALA A 49 10.97 27.43 -25.34
CA ALA A 49 10.16 26.68 -26.30
C ALA A 49 9.50 27.55 -27.39
N LYS A 50 9.07 28.77 -27.04
CA LYS A 50 8.41 29.74 -27.95
C LYS A 50 9.25 30.13 -29.18
N HIS A 51 10.58 29.95 -29.12
CA HIS A 51 11.49 30.30 -30.21
C HIS A 51 11.68 29.17 -31.25
N LYS A 52 11.20 27.94 -30.96
CA LYS A 52 11.38 26.77 -31.82
C LYS A 52 10.19 26.56 -32.76
N SER A 53 10.46 26.10 -33.98
CA SER A 53 9.41 25.96 -35.03
C SER A 53 8.33 24.95 -34.62
N ALA A 54 8.72 23.86 -33.95
CA ALA A 54 7.81 22.81 -33.48
C ALA A 54 6.86 23.27 -32.37
N TYR A 55 7.06 24.45 -31.76
CA TYR A 55 6.13 25.02 -30.78
C TYR A 55 4.69 25.13 -31.32
N LYS A 56 4.52 25.29 -32.64
CA LYS A 56 3.23 25.27 -33.32
C LYS A 56 2.45 23.95 -33.10
N LYS A 57 3.15 22.81 -33.03
CA LYS A 57 2.56 21.48 -32.75
C LYS A 57 1.98 21.43 -31.33
N ILE A 58 2.71 22.01 -30.37
CA ILE A 58 2.28 22.14 -28.97
C ILE A 58 1.10 23.10 -28.84
N GLN A 59 1.14 24.25 -29.53
CA GLN A 59 0.02 25.21 -29.56
C GLN A 59 -1.25 24.61 -30.21
N PHE A 60 -1.10 23.79 -31.24
CA PHE A 60 -2.21 23.01 -31.81
C PHE A 60 -2.80 22.04 -30.77
N CYS A 61 -1.96 21.23 -30.12
CA CYS A 61 -2.40 20.30 -29.09
C CYS A 61 -3.13 21.01 -27.94
N ALA A 62 -2.53 22.06 -27.38
CA ALA A 62 -3.10 22.88 -26.30
C ALA A 62 -4.49 23.44 -26.64
N LYS A 63 -4.71 23.91 -27.88
CA LYS A 63 -6.03 24.35 -28.36
C LYS A 63 -7.03 23.20 -28.43
N ARG A 64 -6.64 22.03 -28.95
CA ARG A 64 -7.53 20.88 -29.11
C ARG A 64 -7.90 20.24 -27.77
N VAL A 65 -6.96 20.16 -26.84
CA VAL A 65 -7.15 19.77 -25.43
C VAL A 65 -8.26 20.61 -24.78
N SER A 66 -8.15 21.94 -24.88
CA SER A 66 -9.16 22.87 -24.34
C SER A 66 -10.52 22.72 -25.02
N TYR A 67 -10.56 22.55 -26.35
CA TYR A 67 -11.79 22.31 -27.12
C TYR A 67 -12.52 21.02 -26.68
N ASP A 68 -11.77 19.95 -26.40
CA ASP A 68 -12.32 18.67 -25.95
C ASP A 68 -12.60 18.60 -24.43
N GLY A 69 -12.47 19.71 -23.70
CA GLY A 69 -12.74 19.79 -22.27
C GLY A 69 -11.70 19.10 -21.37
N LEU A 70 -10.49 18.85 -21.89
CA LEU A 70 -9.36 18.32 -21.15
C LEU A 70 -8.45 19.45 -20.63
N VAL A 71 -7.72 19.17 -19.54
CA VAL A 71 -6.80 20.14 -18.89
C VAL A 71 -5.33 19.79 -19.15
N TYR A 72 -5.04 18.50 -19.30
CA TYR A 72 -3.69 17.96 -19.37
C TYR A 72 -3.40 17.28 -20.70
N PHE A 73 -2.13 17.29 -21.10
CA PHE A 73 -1.68 16.57 -22.28
C PHE A 73 -0.23 16.09 -22.18
N TRP A 74 0.13 15.13 -23.02
CA TRP A 74 1.45 14.53 -23.09
C TRP A 74 2.05 14.65 -24.50
N ILE A 75 3.36 14.90 -24.55
CA ILE A 75 4.17 14.96 -25.78
C ILE A 75 5.54 14.36 -25.45
N ASP A 76 5.99 13.36 -26.20
CA ASP A 76 7.25 12.63 -25.99
C ASP A 76 8.50 13.52 -26.03
N THR A 77 8.50 14.55 -26.87
CA THR A 77 9.62 15.49 -27.04
C THR A 77 9.94 16.30 -25.78
N CYS A 78 8.92 16.67 -24.99
CA CYS A 78 9.06 17.59 -23.85
C CYS A 78 8.44 17.15 -22.52
N CYS A 79 7.67 16.06 -22.46
CA CYS A 79 7.21 15.48 -21.19
C CYS A 79 8.22 14.47 -20.59
N ILE A 80 9.14 13.94 -21.40
CA ILE A 80 10.24 13.07 -20.98
C ILE A 80 11.53 13.89 -20.89
N ASN A 81 12.21 13.86 -19.75
CA ASN A 81 13.59 14.32 -19.63
C ASN A 81 14.52 13.27 -20.23
N LYS A 82 14.77 13.38 -21.54
CA LYS A 82 15.61 12.46 -22.32
C LYS A 82 17.08 12.41 -21.83
N SER A 83 17.55 13.42 -21.10
CA SER A 83 18.89 13.44 -20.49
C SER A 83 19.00 12.61 -19.20
N ASN A 84 17.88 12.09 -18.68
CA ASN A 84 17.84 11.16 -17.57
C ASN A 84 17.58 9.73 -18.09
N ASN A 85 18.65 8.93 -18.23
CA ASN A 85 18.58 7.58 -18.80
C ASN A 85 17.58 6.65 -18.07
N ASN A 86 17.43 6.80 -16.75
CA ASN A 86 16.48 6.00 -15.97
C ASN A 86 15.04 6.38 -16.31
N GLU A 87 14.77 7.68 -16.47
CA GLU A 87 13.46 8.18 -16.89
C GLU A 87 13.16 7.81 -18.34
N LEU A 88 14.12 7.95 -19.25
CA LEU A 88 13.99 7.55 -20.65
C LEU A 88 13.67 6.05 -20.80
N THR A 89 14.39 5.19 -20.06
CA THR A 89 14.15 3.74 -20.02
C THR A 89 12.77 3.40 -19.48
N THR A 90 12.37 4.06 -18.38
CA THR A 90 11.03 3.90 -17.78
C THR A 90 9.94 4.37 -18.73
N ALA A 91 10.14 5.50 -19.41
CA ALA A 91 9.17 6.12 -20.30
C ALA A 91 8.93 5.27 -21.55
N ILE A 92 9.99 4.77 -22.19
CA ILE A 92 9.87 3.89 -23.36
C ILE A 92 9.16 2.57 -23.01
N ASN A 93 9.54 1.90 -21.92
CA ASN A 93 8.86 0.68 -21.48
C ASN A 93 7.41 0.94 -21.03
N SER A 94 7.06 2.17 -20.64
CA SER A 94 5.70 2.57 -20.30
C SER A 94 4.89 3.15 -21.46
N MET A 95 5.51 3.48 -22.60
CA MET A 95 4.93 4.40 -23.58
C MET A 95 3.63 3.86 -24.17
N PHE A 96 3.57 2.56 -24.48
CA PHE A 96 2.36 1.90 -24.95
C PHE A 96 1.21 2.01 -23.93
N LYS A 97 1.46 1.78 -22.64
CA LYS A 97 0.48 1.97 -21.54
C LYS A 97 0.04 3.43 -21.44
N TRP A 98 0.90 4.41 -21.76
CA TRP A 98 0.55 5.83 -21.78
C TRP A 98 -0.27 6.25 -23.02
N TYR A 99 -0.03 5.67 -24.19
CA TYR A 99 -0.89 5.88 -25.37
C TYR A 99 -2.24 5.18 -25.20
N GLN A 100 -2.26 3.96 -24.64
CA GLN A 100 -3.48 3.19 -24.36
C GLN A 100 -4.44 3.90 -23.38
N ASN A 101 -3.89 4.52 -22.32
CA ASN A 101 -4.67 5.23 -21.30
C ASN A 101 -4.97 6.70 -21.62
N ALA A 102 -4.52 7.22 -22.77
CA ALA A 102 -4.86 8.57 -23.21
C ALA A 102 -6.35 8.68 -23.54
N ALA A 103 -7.01 9.74 -23.09
CA ALA A 103 -8.44 9.99 -23.36
C ALA A 103 -8.70 10.24 -24.86
N LYS A 104 -7.71 10.86 -25.55
CA LYS A 104 -7.61 10.98 -27.01
C LYS A 104 -6.14 11.02 -27.43
N CYS A 105 -5.83 10.45 -28.58
CA CYS A 105 -4.60 10.71 -29.33
C CYS A 105 -4.91 11.67 -30.48
N TYR A 106 -4.15 12.76 -30.59
CA TYR A 106 -4.21 13.68 -31.73
C TYR A 106 -2.98 13.43 -32.60
N VAL A 107 -3.19 13.08 -33.86
CA VAL A 107 -2.14 12.91 -34.87
C VAL A 107 -2.03 14.18 -35.69
N TYR A 108 -0.95 14.94 -35.52
CA TYR A 108 -0.69 16.17 -36.27
C TYR A 108 0.22 15.89 -37.48
N LEU A 109 -0.35 15.90 -38.68
CA LEU A 109 0.34 15.58 -39.93
C LEU A 109 0.91 16.85 -40.58
N SER A 110 2.15 17.19 -40.23
CA SER A 110 2.83 18.40 -40.75
C SER A 110 3.21 18.33 -42.24
N ASP A 111 2.92 17.22 -42.92
CA ASP A 111 3.15 16.99 -44.36
C ASP A 111 1.85 16.64 -45.13
N VAL A 112 0.68 17.01 -44.58
CA VAL A 112 -0.64 16.85 -45.20
C VAL A 112 -1.42 18.16 -45.10
N SER A 113 -1.76 18.77 -46.24
CA SER A 113 -2.67 19.92 -46.32
C SER A 113 -4.12 19.48 -46.43
N ALA A 114 -5.04 20.22 -45.81
CA ALA A 114 -6.48 19.99 -45.93
C ALA A 114 -6.99 20.06 -47.39
N SER A 115 -6.27 20.70 -48.31
CA SER A 115 -6.67 20.86 -49.71
C SER A 115 -6.38 19.63 -50.60
N ALA A 116 -5.36 18.83 -50.26
CA ALA A 116 -4.91 17.66 -51.03
C ALA A 116 -4.88 16.37 -50.17
N TRP A 117 -5.65 16.38 -49.07
CA TRP A 117 -5.43 15.49 -47.94
C TRP A 117 -5.51 14.00 -48.26
N GLU A 118 -6.43 13.53 -49.12
CA GLU A 118 -6.55 12.10 -49.43
C GLU A 118 -5.29 11.52 -50.11
N SER A 119 -4.64 12.31 -50.97
CA SER A 119 -3.40 11.93 -51.64
C SER A 119 -2.18 12.04 -50.73
N GLU A 120 -2.13 13.06 -49.88
CA GLU A 120 -0.98 13.30 -49.00
C GLU A 120 -1.02 12.38 -47.76
N PHE A 121 -2.21 12.11 -47.19
CA PHE A 121 -2.43 11.14 -46.11
C PHE A 121 -1.99 9.72 -46.49
N ARG A 122 -2.02 9.36 -47.78
CA ARG A 122 -1.49 8.07 -48.27
C ARG A 122 0.04 8.01 -48.27
N ASN A 123 0.72 9.15 -48.26
CA ASN A 123 2.17 9.29 -48.45
C ASN A 123 2.88 9.97 -47.26
N THR A 124 2.15 10.36 -46.20
CA THR A 124 2.72 11.01 -45.02
C THR A 124 3.80 10.18 -44.37
N LYS A 125 4.88 10.85 -43.96
CA LYS A 125 5.98 10.28 -43.18
C LYS A 125 5.49 9.69 -41.86
N TRP A 126 4.33 10.09 -41.34
CA TRP A 126 3.80 9.55 -40.09
C TRP A 126 3.57 8.04 -40.15
N PHE A 127 3.10 7.48 -41.27
CA PHE A 127 2.92 6.02 -41.41
C PHE A 127 4.24 5.25 -41.57
N THR A 128 5.34 5.92 -41.95
CA THR A 128 6.64 5.28 -42.17
C THR A 128 7.61 5.40 -40.99
N ARG A 129 7.20 5.99 -39.85
CA ARG A 129 8.01 6.00 -38.61
C ARG A 129 7.78 4.73 -37.78
N GLY A 130 8.80 4.27 -37.05
CA GLY A 130 8.69 3.11 -36.15
C GLY A 130 7.72 3.31 -35.00
N TRP A 131 8.02 4.28 -34.12
CA TRP A 131 7.23 4.59 -32.92
C TRP A 131 5.73 4.82 -33.18
N THR A 132 5.37 5.48 -34.29
CA THR A 132 3.98 5.79 -34.64
C THR A 132 3.10 4.55 -34.83
N LEU A 133 3.68 3.35 -34.95
CA LEU A 133 2.93 2.10 -34.94
C LEU A 133 2.18 1.90 -33.62
N GLN A 134 2.84 2.06 -32.47
CA GLN A 134 2.17 1.93 -31.17
C GLN A 134 1.27 3.14 -30.87
N GLU A 135 1.62 4.33 -31.38
CA GLU A 135 0.78 5.54 -31.28
C GLU A 135 -0.54 5.42 -32.07
N LEU A 136 -0.53 4.62 -33.15
CA LEU A 136 -1.72 4.26 -33.92
C LEU A 136 -2.54 3.14 -33.24
N ILE A 137 -1.86 2.07 -32.79
CA ILE A 137 -2.48 0.86 -32.26
C ILE A 137 -3.09 1.11 -30.88
N ALA A 138 -2.29 1.59 -29.92
CA ALA A 138 -2.62 1.53 -28.49
C ALA A 138 -3.82 2.40 -28.06
N PRO A 139 -3.98 3.66 -28.50
CA PRO A 139 -5.08 4.51 -28.02
C PRO A 139 -6.44 4.02 -28.52
N ALA A 140 -7.45 4.05 -27.66
CA ALA A 140 -8.82 3.75 -28.06
C ALA A 140 -9.38 4.76 -29.08
N ILE A 141 -8.99 6.03 -28.98
CA ILE A 141 -9.39 7.12 -29.88
C ILE A 141 -8.14 7.77 -30.46
N VAL A 142 -8.06 7.84 -31.78
CA VAL A 142 -7.01 8.54 -32.54
C VAL A 142 -7.70 9.42 -33.58
N GLU A 143 -7.48 10.73 -33.51
CA GLU A 143 -8.02 11.75 -34.43
C GLU A 143 -6.87 12.34 -35.27
N PHE A 144 -7.05 12.43 -36.59
CA PHE A 144 -6.04 12.91 -37.53
C PHE A 144 -6.31 14.35 -37.97
N PHE A 145 -5.24 15.15 -38.05
CA PHE A 145 -5.32 16.57 -38.42
C PHE A 145 -4.26 16.97 -39.45
N SER A 146 -4.62 17.89 -40.32
CA SER A 146 -3.71 18.49 -41.30
C SER A 146 -2.70 19.46 -40.68
N LEU A 147 -1.74 19.92 -41.48
CA LEU A 147 -0.79 20.99 -41.15
C LEU A 147 -1.49 22.28 -40.69
N GLU A 148 -2.67 22.59 -41.24
CA GLU A 148 -3.48 23.76 -40.83
C GLU A 148 -4.31 23.49 -39.56
N GLY A 149 -4.31 22.26 -39.03
CA GLY A 149 -5.08 21.85 -37.87
C GLY A 149 -6.53 21.43 -38.16
N ASN A 150 -6.90 21.22 -39.43
CA ASN A 150 -8.23 20.76 -39.81
C ASN A 150 -8.38 19.25 -39.54
N TRP A 151 -9.53 18.83 -38.99
CA TRP A 151 -9.82 17.41 -38.73
C TRP A 151 -10.07 16.66 -40.04
N LEU A 152 -9.32 15.57 -40.24
CA LEU A 152 -9.38 14.72 -41.45
C LEU A 152 -10.19 13.43 -41.22
N GLY A 153 -10.34 13.02 -39.97
CA GLY A 153 -11.02 11.78 -39.58
C GLY A 153 -10.47 11.18 -38.30
N ASP A 154 -10.92 9.98 -37.98
CA ASP A 154 -10.46 9.17 -36.84
C ASP A 154 -10.04 7.75 -37.31
N LYS A 155 -9.41 6.97 -36.42
CA LYS A 155 -8.94 5.61 -36.73
C LYS A 155 -10.03 4.65 -37.22
N LEU A 156 -11.30 4.84 -36.85
CA LEU A 156 -12.41 3.99 -37.28
C LEU A 156 -13.02 4.46 -38.62
N THR A 157 -13.17 5.77 -38.81
CA THR A 157 -13.66 6.34 -40.08
C THR A 157 -12.65 6.22 -41.21
N LEU A 158 -11.35 6.39 -40.92
CA LEU A 158 -10.25 6.21 -41.88
C LEU A 158 -9.69 4.77 -41.92
N ARG A 159 -10.28 3.83 -41.16
CA ARG A 159 -9.81 2.44 -40.97
C ARG A 159 -9.44 1.72 -42.26
N ARG A 160 -10.22 1.90 -43.33
CA ARG A 160 -9.98 1.25 -44.63
C ARG A 160 -8.73 1.82 -45.31
N GLN A 161 -8.56 3.15 -45.29
CA GLN A 161 -7.38 3.84 -45.81
C GLN A 161 -6.13 3.43 -45.00
N ILE A 162 -6.21 3.45 -43.67
CA ILE A 162 -5.10 3.07 -42.78
C ILE A 162 -4.68 1.60 -43.02
N HIS A 163 -5.64 0.67 -43.12
CA HIS A 163 -5.37 -0.73 -43.48
C HIS A 163 -4.66 -0.86 -44.85
N GLN A 164 -5.12 -0.12 -45.87
CA GLN A 164 -4.50 -0.10 -47.20
C GLN A 164 -3.08 0.48 -47.23
N ILE A 165 -2.74 1.41 -46.32
CA ILE A 165 -1.42 2.05 -46.24
C ILE A 165 -0.44 1.20 -45.41
N THR A 166 -0.91 0.59 -44.31
CA THR A 166 -0.03 0.01 -43.27
C THR A 166 -0.05 -1.51 -43.20
N GLY A 167 -0.95 -2.20 -43.91
CA GLY A 167 -1.18 -3.63 -43.79
C GLY A 167 -1.85 -4.07 -42.48
N ILE A 168 -1.88 -3.22 -41.45
CA ILE A 168 -2.51 -3.48 -40.14
C ILE A 168 -3.97 -3.88 -40.34
N SER A 169 -4.39 -5.00 -39.76
CA SER A 169 -5.74 -5.53 -39.97
C SER A 169 -6.82 -4.58 -39.47
N ALA A 170 -7.97 -4.57 -40.15
CA ALA A 170 -9.12 -3.76 -39.73
C ALA A 170 -9.62 -4.13 -38.32
N ALA A 171 -9.35 -5.37 -37.85
CA ALA A 171 -9.66 -5.81 -36.49
C ALA A 171 -8.72 -5.14 -35.46
N ALA A 172 -7.41 -5.15 -35.67
CA ALA A 172 -6.44 -4.46 -34.80
C ALA A 172 -6.72 -2.95 -34.73
N LEU A 173 -7.00 -2.30 -35.87
CA LEU A 173 -7.40 -0.89 -35.91
C LEU A 173 -8.72 -0.60 -35.17
N SER A 174 -9.57 -1.61 -34.95
CA SER A 174 -10.82 -1.49 -34.19
C SER A 174 -10.68 -1.80 -32.69
N GLY A 175 -9.45 -2.05 -32.20
CA GLY A 175 -9.20 -2.35 -30.78
C GLY A 175 -9.41 -3.82 -30.38
N SER A 176 -9.30 -4.77 -31.31
CA SER A 176 -9.17 -6.19 -30.96
C SER A 176 -7.89 -6.46 -30.15
N PRO A 177 -7.90 -7.39 -29.17
CA PRO A 177 -6.71 -7.76 -28.38
C PRO A 177 -5.50 -8.13 -29.24
N LEU A 178 -4.29 -7.77 -28.80
CA LEU A 178 -3.08 -8.07 -29.56
C LEU A 178 -2.72 -9.56 -29.59
N SER A 179 -3.25 -10.34 -28.63
CA SER A 179 -3.23 -11.81 -28.61
C SER A 179 -3.92 -12.46 -29.81
N ASP A 180 -4.88 -11.78 -30.45
CA ASP A 180 -5.63 -12.30 -31.60
C ASP A 180 -4.79 -12.30 -32.88
N PHE A 181 -3.64 -11.59 -32.89
CA PHE A 181 -2.76 -11.44 -34.04
C PHE A 181 -1.44 -12.17 -33.84
N SER A 182 -1.11 -13.05 -34.80
CA SER A 182 0.12 -13.85 -34.77
C SER A 182 1.37 -12.97 -34.67
N ARG A 183 2.45 -13.46 -34.05
CA ARG A 183 3.77 -12.78 -34.02
C ARG A 183 4.23 -12.34 -35.41
N ARG A 184 4.06 -13.18 -36.43
CA ARG A 184 4.37 -12.84 -37.82
C ARG A 184 3.57 -11.62 -38.31
N GLU A 185 2.28 -11.54 -38.00
CA GLU A 185 1.44 -10.40 -38.36
C GLU A 185 1.84 -9.13 -37.59
N ARG A 186 2.08 -9.22 -36.28
CA ARG A 186 2.55 -8.09 -35.46
C ARG A 186 3.92 -7.57 -35.88
N MET A 187 4.85 -8.45 -36.30
CA MET A 187 6.13 -8.07 -36.91
C MET A 187 5.95 -7.41 -38.29
N LEU A 188 5.01 -7.88 -39.12
CA LEU A 188 4.74 -7.28 -40.44
C LEU A 188 4.19 -5.85 -40.35
N TRP A 189 3.48 -5.48 -39.29
CA TRP A 189 3.05 -4.09 -39.07
C TRP A 189 4.22 -3.11 -38.87
N ALA A 190 5.40 -3.63 -38.53
CA ALA A 190 6.67 -2.90 -38.43
C ALA A 190 7.45 -2.82 -39.75
N GLU A 191 7.06 -3.60 -40.76
CA GLU A 191 7.76 -3.65 -42.06
C GLU A 191 7.64 -2.30 -42.79
N GLY A 192 8.69 -1.93 -43.53
CA GLY A 192 8.79 -0.63 -44.20
C GLY A 192 9.01 0.58 -43.28
N ARG A 193 8.89 0.45 -41.95
CA ARG A 193 9.07 1.57 -41.01
C ARG A 193 10.55 1.89 -40.75
N ILE A 194 10.77 3.17 -40.43
CA ILE A 194 12.09 3.81 -40.28
C ILE A 194 12.17 4.50 -38.91
N THR A 195 13.30 4.35 -38.23
CA THR A 195 13.61 4.98 -36.95
C THR A 195 14.85 5.88 -37.10
N THR A 196 15.13 6.73 -36.11
CA THR A 196 16.33 7.59 -36.13
C THR A 196 17.54 6.85 -35.56
N LEU A 197 17.37 6.21 -34.39
CA LEU A 197 18.33 5.23 -33.85
C LEU A 197 17.99 3.85 -34.41
N GLU A 198 18.98 2.97 -34.58
CA GLU A 198 18.75 1.69 -35.27
C GLU A 198 18.09 0.65 -34.34
N GLU A 199 18.39 0.71 -33.04
CA GLU A 199 17.82 -0.15 -32.00
C GLU A 199 16.34 0.11 -31.73
N ASP A 200 15.85 1.32 -32.02
CA ASP A 200 14.43 1.67 -31.95
C ASP A 200 13.56 0.76 -32.85
N ARG A 201 14.14 0.09 -33.86
CA ARG A 201 13.44 -0.96 -34.64
C ARG A 201 12.97 -2.13 -33.78
N ALA A 202 13.65 -2.39 -32.67
CA ALA A 202 13.23 -3.33 -31.64
C ALA A 202 12.40 -2.61 -30.55
N TYR A 203 12.90 -1.49 -30.01
CA TYR A 203 12.27 -0.83 -28.87
C TYR A 203 10.86 -0.28 -29.18
N SER A 204 10.59 0.11 -30.43
CA SER A 204 9.24 0.54 -30.86
C SER A 204 8.20 -0.59 -30.92
N LEU A 205 8.60 -1.86 -30.70
CA LEU A 205 7.71 -3.02 -30.73
C LEU A 205 7.40 -3.62 -29.35
N ILE A 206 8.13 -3.25 -28.29
CA ILE A 206 8.04 -3.91 -26.97
C ILE A 206 6.61 -3.93 -26.41
N GLY A 207 5.87 -2.82 -26.53
CA GLY A 207 4.47 -2.73 -26.09
C GLY A 207 3.47 -3.48 -26.97
N ILE A 208 3.80 -3.75 -28.24
CA ILE A 208 2.98 -4.54 -29.18
C ILE A 208 3.12 -6.05 -28.88
N PHE A 209 4.20 -6.43 -28.21
CA PHE A 209 4.48 -7.78 -27.74
C PHE A 209 4.30 -7.97 -26.23
N GLU A 210 3.87 -6.93 -25.50
CA GLU A 210 3.62 -6.95 -24.05
C GLU A 210 4.86 -7.39 -23.23
N ILE A 211 6.05 -6.95 -23.65
CA ILE A 211 7.34 -7.26 -23.04
C ILE A 211 8.10 -5.99 -22.64
N SER A 212 9.12 -6.15 -21.79
CA SER A 212 10.00 -5.07 -21.32
C SER A 212 11.43 -5.35 -21.75
N LEU A 213 12.18 -4.31 -22.16
CA LEU A 213 13.60 -4.41 -22.51
C LEU A 213 14.42 -3.29 -21.85
N PRO A 214 15.56 -3.60 -21.23
CA PRO A 214 16.61 -2.62 -20.95
C PRO A 214 17.10 -1.96 -22.24
N LEU A 215 17.20 -0.63 -22.26
CA LEU A 215 17.70 0.10 -23.43
C LEU A 215 19.23 0.14 -23.43
N VAL A 216 19.85 -0.27 -24.54
CA VAL A 216 21.30 -0.27 -24.74
C VAL A 216 21.61 0.31 -26.11
N TYR A 217 21.41 1.62 -26.27
CA TYR A 217 21.80 2.33 -27.48
C TYR A 217 23.33 2.21 -27.70
N GLY A 218 23.73 1.81 -28.90
CA GLY A 218 25.09 1.36 -29.22
C GLY A 218 25.26 -0.16 -29.28
N GLU A 219 24.25 -0.98 -28.94
CA GLU A 219 24.31 -2.44 -29.19
C GLU A 219 24.05 -2.81 -30.66
N GLY A 220 23.47 -1.89 -31.45
CA GLY A 220 23.15 -2.08 -32.86
C GLY A 220 21.92 -2.96 -33.09
N VAL A 221 21.24 -2.76 -34.23
CA VAL A 221 19.90 -3.31 -34.49
C VAL A 221 19.81 -4.82 -34.36
N LYS A 222 20.89 -5.54 -34.69
CA LYS A 222 20.93 -7.01 -34.67
C LYS A 222 20.90 -7.61 -33.27
N LEU A 223 21.45 -6.91 -32.26
CA LEU A 223 21.41 -7.37 -30.87
C LEU A 223 20.10 -6.94 -30.21
N ALA A 224 19.65 -5.71 -30.46
CA ALA A 224 18.36 -5.21 -29.99
C ALA A 224 17.18 -6.08 -30.49
N LEU A 225 17.16 -6.44 -31.78
CA LEU A 225 16.14 -7.34 -32.34
C LEU A 225 16.25 -8.77 -31.80
N ARG A 226 17.45 -9.32 -31.61
CA ARG A 226 17.58 -10.65 -31.00
C ARG A 226 17.02 -10.67 -29.58
N ARG A 227 17.32 -9.65 -28.77
CA ARG A 227 16.80 -9.53 -27.41
C ARG A 227 15.28 -9.38 -27.39
N LEU A 228 14.69 -8.66 -28.36
CA LEU A 228 13.25 -8.62 -28.56
C LEU A 228 12.69 -10.02 -28.88
N GLU A 229 13.31 -10.74 -29.82
CA GLU A 229 12.90 -12.10 -30.19
C GLU A 229 13.04 -13.08 -29.03
N GLU A 230 14.09 -12.99 -28.22
CA GLU A 230 14.29 -13.81 -27.02
C GLU A 230 13.23 -13.56 -25.93
N GLU A 231 12.78 -12.31 -25.71
CA GLU A 231 11.67 -12.02 -24.79
C GLU A 231 10.31 -12.42 -25.37
N ILE A 232 10.10 -12.29 -26.69
CA ILE A 232 8.91 -12.83 -27.36
C ILE A 232 8.88 -14.36 -27.23
N ASP A 233 10.00 -15.05 -27.45
CA ASP A 233 10.12 -16.51 -27.31
C ASP A 233 9.80 -16.95 -25.88
N LYS A 234 10.28 -16.22 -24.86
CA LYS A 234 9.94 -16.48 -23.44
C LYS A 234 8.44 -16.30 -23.17
N ARG A 235 7.84 -15.23 -23.70
CA ARG A 235 6.39 -14.92 -23.57
C ARG A 235 5.52 -15.98 -24.28
N GLU A 236 5.84 -16.34 -25.53
CA GLU A 236 5.11 -17.36 -26.30
C GLU A 236 5.32 -18.78 -25.74
N ALA A 237 6.52 -19.12 -25.25
CA ALA A 237 6.77 -20.41 -24.61
C ALA A 237 6.03 -20.55 -23.26
N PHE A 238 5.82 -19.44 -22.54
CA PHE A 238 4.95 -19.43 -21.36
C PHE A 238 3.50 -19.73 -21.74
N GLU A 239 2.96 -19.05 -22.77
CA GLU A 239 1.59 -19.27 -23.24
C GLU A 239 1.35 -20.68 -23.79
N GLN A 240 2.32 -21.25 -24.51
CA GLN A 240 2.20 -22.59 -25.10
C GLN A 240 2.20 -23.70 -24.05
N ARG A 241 2.91 -23.53 -22.91
CA ARG A 241 2.84 -24.47 -21.77
C ARG A 241 1.47 -24.50 -21.10
N GLY A 242 0.60 -23.54 -21.39
CA GLY A 242 -0.82 -23.55 -20.99
C GLY A 242 -1.76 -24.35 -21.90
N ARG A 243 -1.28 -24.99 -22.99
CA ARG A 243 -2.13 -25.71 -23.96
C ARG A 243 -1.75 -27.18 -24.10
N SER A 244 -2.73 -28.07 -23.90
CA SER A 244 -2.60 -29.51 -24.20
C SER A 244 -2.66 -29.77 -25.71
N PRO A 245 -2.00 -30.80 -26.28
CA PRO A 245 -1.87 -30.97 -27.74
C PRO A 245 -3.14 -31.35 -28.51
N ASP A 246 -4.25 -31.68 -27.85
CA ASP A 246 -5.46 -32.27 -28.45
C ASP A 246 -6.60 -31.26 -28.78
N SER A 247 -6.25 -30.03 -29.16
CA SER A 247 -7.22 -29.02 -29.63
C SER A 247 -6.93 -28.56 -31.05
N ARG A 248 -7.82 -28.88 -32.01
CA ARG A 248 -7.84 -28.23 -33.33
C ARG A 248 -8.15 -26.74 -33.17
N PRO A 249 -7.55 -25.84 -33.97
CA PRO A 249 -7.78 -24.40 -33.84
C PRO A 249 -9.18 -24.01 -34.33
N CYS A 250 -10.15 -24.01 -33.41
CA CYS A 250 -11.42 -23.30 -33.60
C CYS A 250 -11.18 -21.82 -33.26
N SER A 251 -11.68 -20.91 -34.09
CA SER A 251 -11.41 -19.47 -33.96
C SER A 251 -12.08 -18.90 -32.71
N ILE A 252 -11.30 -18.68 -31.65
CA ILE A 252 -11.73 -17.95 -30.46
C ILE A 252 -11.86 -16.48 -30.84
N ALA A 253 -13.09 -16.04 -31.10
CA ALA A 253 -13.41 -14.61 -31.07
C ALA A 253 -13.69 -14.24 -29.60
N PRO A 254 -12.90 -13.37 -28.96
CA PRO A 254 -13.22 -12.91 -27.62
C PRO A 254 -14.55 -12.14 -27.66
N LEU A 255 -15.59 -12.71 -27.07
CA LEU A 255 -16.85 -12.00 -26.86
C LEU A 255 -16.67 -10.97 -25.74
N SER A 256 -16.06 -9.86 -26.14
CA SER A 256 -16.31 -8.52 -25.64
C SER A 256 -17.65 -8.46 -24.91
N VAL A 257 -17.58 -8.16 -23.61
CA VAL A 257 -18.56 -7.24 -23.02
C VAL A 257 -18.54 -6.03 -23.93
N LYS A 258 -19.62 -5.80 -24.69
CA LYS A 258 -19.68 -4.77 -25.73
C LYS A 258 -19.15 -3.47 -25.14
N ALA A 259 -18.12 -2.90 -25.76
CA ALA A 259 -17.47 -1.66 -25.34
C ALA A 259 -18.37 -0.44 -25.64
N THR A 260 -19.55 -0.42 -25.02
CA THR A 260 -20.62 0.56 -25.20
C THR A 260 -21.10 1.00 -23.82
N GLY A 261 -20.27 1.79 -23.14
CA GLY A 261 -20.58 2.37 -21.83
C GLY A 261 -19.36 2.46 -20.91
N ARG A 262 -19.35 3.49 -20.06
CA ARG A 262 -18.49 3.54 -18.86
C ARG A 262 -18.85 2.37 -17.94
N MET A 263 -17.89 1.81 -17.22
CA MET A 263 -18.20 0.92 -16.09
C MET A 263 -19.11 1.67 -15.10
N GLU A 264 -20.18 1.00 -14.68
CA GLU A 264 -21.30 1.66 -13.98
C GLU A 264 -20.87 2.21 -12.61
N PRO A 265 -21.20 3.48 -12.26
CA PRO A 265 -20.81 4.07 -10.98
C PRO A 265 -21.23 3.26 -9.75
N CYS A 266 -22.38 2.59 -9.80
CA CYS A 266 -22.84 1.70 -8.73
C CYS A 266 -21.88 0.51 -8.54
N LEU A 267 -21.43 -0.15 -9.61
CA LEU A 267 -20.46 -1.25 -9.54
C LEU A 267 -19.08 -0.75 -9.10
N GLN A 268 -18.63 0.39 -9.63
CA GLN A 268 -17.37 1.01 -9.22
C GLN A 268 -17.36 1.39 -7.73
N SER A 269 -18.52 1.72 -7.15
CA SER A 269 -18.64 2.00 -5.71
C SER A 269 -18.39 0.76 -4.81
N LEU A 270 -18.48 -0.45 -5.36
CA LEU A 270 -18.18 -1.71 -4.64
C LEU A 270 -16.69 -2.06 -4.68
N LEU A 271 -15.95 -1.58 -5.69
CA LEU A 271 -14.52 -1.87 -5.84
C LEU A 271 -13.71 -1.32 -4.67
N PHE A 272 -12.67 -2.04 -4.26
CA PHE A 272 -11.58 -1.53 -3.42
C PHE A 272 -10.27 -2.16 -3.89
N PRO A 273 -9.12 -1.48 -3.82
CA PRO A 273 -7.87 -1.95 -4.43
C PRO A 273 -7.49 -3.37 -3.98
N GLU A 274 -7.63 -3.62 -2.68
CA GLU A 274 -7.12 -4.83 -2.02
C GLU A 274 -8.04 -6.06 -2.21
N MET A 275 -9.14 -5.92 -2.98
CA MET A 275 -10.23 -6.90 -3.10
C MET A 275 -9.78 -8.30 -3.56
N ASN A 276 -8.67 -8.39 -4.31
CA ASN A 276 -8.10 -9.65 -4.79
C ASN A 276 -6.67 -9.91 -4.28
N THR A 277 -6.02 -8.97 -3.59
CA THR A 277 -4.58 -9.03 -3.25
C THR A 277 -4.20 -10.33 -2.56
N ARG A 278 -4.98 -10.75 -1.56
CA ARG A 278 -4.78 -12.04 -0.88
C ARG A 278 -4.83 -13.25 -1.83
N ARG A 279 -5.86 -13.31 -2.68
CA ARG A 279 -6.10 -14.42 -3.63
C ARG A 279 -5.00 -14.53 -4.68
N LEU A 280 -4.51 -13.39 -5.18
CA LEU A 280 -3.39 -13.34 -6.09
C LEU A 280 -2.10 -13.79 -5.38
N SER A 281 -1.81 -13.24 -4.20
CA SER A 281 -0.57 -13.49 -3.43
C SER A 281 -0.35 -14.94 -2.96
N ILE A 282 -1.36 -15.82 -3.01
CA ILE A 282 -1.20 -17.23 -2.67
C ILE A 282 -0.51 -17.92 -3.85
N GLU A 283 0.66 -18.53 -3.62
CA GLU A 283 1.39 -19.26 -4.67
C GLU A 283 0.53 -20.35 -5.34
N PRO A 284 0.75 -20.66 -6.63
CA PRO A 284 0.13 -21.82 -7.26
C PRO A 284 0.52 -23.12 -6.52
N PRO A 285 -0.30 -24.18 -6.60
CA PRO A 285 0.10 -25.50 -6.13
C PRO A 285 1.36 -25.98 -6.88
N ALA A 286 2.20 -26.78 -6.20
CA ALA A 286 3.29 -27.48 -6.86
C ALA A 286 2.74 -28.47 -7.89
N ASP A 287 3.55 -28.82 -8.90
CA ASP A 287 3.16 -29.69 -10.01
C ASP A 287 2.50 -30.98 -9.50
N GLU A 288 1.38 -31.40 -10.09
CA GLU A 288 0.59 -32.58 -9.72
C GLU A 288 -0.04 -32.59 -8.31
N THR A 289 0.15 -31.57 -7.47
CA THR A 289 -0.47 -31.47 -6.13
C THR A 289 -1.87 -30.84 -6.14
N CYS A 290 -2.58 -30.92 -5.01
CA CYS A 290 -3.94 -30.41 -4.77
C CYS A 290 -5.05 -31.09 -5.61
N LEU A 291 -4.73 -32.12 -6.39
CA LEU A 291 -5.67 -32.80 -7.30
C LEU A 291 -6.72 -33.65 -6.57
N TRP A 292 -6.40 -34.18 -5.38
CA TRP A 292 -7.26 -35.12 -4.64
C TRP A 292 -8.63 -34.53 -4.28
N LEU A 293 -8.73 -33.21 -4.08
CA LEU A 293 -9.99 -32.54 -3.72
C LEU A 293 -11.08 -32.78 -4.77
N PHE A 294 -10.70 -32.79 -6.05
CA PHE A 294 -11.62 -32.99 -7.18
C PHE A 294 -12.06 -34.46 -7.33
N SER A 295 -11.35 -35.39 -6.65
CA SER A 295 -11.73 -36.79 -6.50
C SER A 295 -12.44 -37.09 -5.17
N HIS A 296 -12.47 -36.14 -4.22
CA HIS A 296 -13.01 -36.38 -2.89
C HIS A 296 -14.56 -36.44 -2.92
N PRO A 297 -15.22 -37.52 -2.45
CA PRO A 297 -16.67 -37.73 -2.66
C PRO A 297 -17.57 -36.62 -2.13
N VAL A 298 -17.21 -35.95 -1.03
CA VAL A 298 -17.97 -34.80 -0.51
C VAL A 298 -17.91 -33.60 -1.47
N TYR A 299 -16.75 -33.36 -2.09
CA TYR A 299 -16.57 -32.25 -3.01
C TYR A 299 -17.24 -32.55 -4.35
N GLN A 300 -17.12 -33.77 -4.89
CA GLN A 300 -17.83 -34.18 -6.10
C GLN A 300 -19.35 -34.08 -5.95
N ASN A 301 -19.92 -34.57 -4.84
CA ASN A 301 -21.36 -34.46 -4.59
C ASN A 301 -21.82 -32.98 -4.47
N TRP A 302 -21.02 -32.12 -3.84
CA TRP A 302 -21.26 -30.67 -3.81
C TRP A 302 -21.17 -30.05 -5.21
N LEU A 303 -20.13 -30.38 -5.99
CA LEU A 303 -19.90 -29.88 -7.34
C LEU A 303 -20.98 -30.32 -8.33
N LEU A 304 -21.50 -31.54 -8.22
CA LEU A 304 -22.62 -32.03 -9.04
C LEU A 304 -24.00 -31.53 -8.57
N GLY A 305 -24.08 -30.86 -7.42
CA GLY A 305 -25.36 -30.42 -6.84
C GLY A 305 -26.23 -31.58 -6.31
N GLN A 306 -25.62 -32.73 -6.01
CA GLN A 306 -26.25 -33.93 -5.45
C GLN A 306 -26.03 -34.04 -3.93
N GLY A 307 -25.13 -33.23 -3.38
CA GLY A 307 -24.81 -33.15 -1.95
C GLY A 307 -25.51 -31.98 -1.24
N LYS A 308 -24.96 -31.58 -0.08
CA LYS A 308 -25.43 -30.40 0.64
C LYS A 308 -24.87 -29.13 0.04
N ASP A 309 -25.65 -28.06 0.03
CA ASP A 309 -25.26 -26.76 -0.54
C ASP A 309 -24.05 -26.10 0.14
N LEU A 310 -23.83 -26.36 1.44
CA LEU A 310 -22.70 -25.82 2.21
C LEU A 310 -21.72 -26.93 2.61
N ILE A 311 -20.44 -26.76 2.23
CA ILE A 311 -19.31 -27.59 2.69
C ILE A 311 -18.23 -26.75 3.37
N PHE A 312 -17.48 -27.39 4.26
CA PHE A 312 -16.32 -26.81 4.93
C PHE A 312 -15.02 -27.54 4.57
N LEU A 313 -13.97 -26.80 4.23
CA LEU A 313 -12.58 -27.28 4.25
C LEU A 313 -11.97 -26.88 5.60
N LYS A 314 -11.96 -27.81 6.55
CA LYS A 314 -11.30 -27.64 7.85
C LYS A 314 -9.85 -28.14 7.77
N GLY A 315 -9.01 -27.59 8.62
CA GLY A 315 -7.69 -28.17 8.86
C GLY A 315 -6.71 -27.28 9.60
N LYS A 316 -5.55 -27.85 9.95
CA LYS A 316 -4.47 -27.19 10.70
C LYS A 316 -3.96 -25.91 10.01
N PRO A 317 -3.38 -24.95 10.74
CA PRO A 317 -2.57 -23.87 10.16
C PRO A 317 -1.49 -24.46 9.25
N GLY A 318 -1.23 -23.87 8.07
CA GLY A 318 -0.20 -24.36 7.16
C GLY A 318 -0.51 -25.67 6.40
N ALA A 319 -1.72 -26.24 6.50
CA ALA A 319 -2.07 -27.52 5.86
C ALA A 319 -2.40 -27.44 4.34
N GLY A 320 -2.32 -26.27 3.70
CA GLY A 320 -2.59 -26.09 2.26
C GLY A 320 -4.01 -25.61 1.88
N LYS A 321 -4.88 -25.30 2.85
CA LYS A 321 -6.28 -24.88 2.63
C LYS A 321 -6.46 -23.78 1.57
N SER A 322 -5.69 -22.70 1.67
CA SER A 322 -5.82 -21.53 0.78
C SER A 322 -5.40 -21.84 -0.66
N THR A 323 -4.40 -22.69 -0.85
CA THR A 323 -3.95 -23.18 -2.17
C THR A 323 -5.03 -24.05 -2.82
N LEU A 324 -5.62 -24.97 -2.05
CA LEU A 324 -6.77 -25.78 -2.48
C LEU A 324 -7.99 -24.91 -2.84
N MET A 325 -8.24 -23.83 -2.10
CA MET A 325 -9.32 -22.88 -2.39
C MET A 325 -9.04 -22.02 -3.63
N LYS A 326 -7.78 -21.60 -3.88
CA LYS A 326 -7.38 -20.90 -5.12
C LYS A 326 -7.63 -21.80 -6.33
N GLU A 327 -7.19 -23.06 -6.27
CA GLU A 327 -7.37 -24.03 -7.34
C GLU A 327 -8.84 -24.45 -7.56
N ALA A 328 -9.62 -24.63 -6.49
CA ALA A 328 -11.04 -24.95 -6.59
C ALA A 328 -11.86 -23.81 -7.21
N PHE A 329 -11.57 -22.55 -6.84
CA PHE A 329 -12.16 -21.38 -7.47
C PHE A 329 -11.76 -21.25 -8.95
N ARG A 330 -10.48 -21.53 -9.28
CA ARG A 330 -9.97 -21.47 -10.66
C ARG A 330 -10.72 -22.44 -11.58
N ARG A 331 -10.85 -23.72 -11.18
CA ARG A 331 -11.58 -24.72 -12.00
C ARG A 331 -13.05 -24.37 -12.17
N ALA A 332 -13.74 -24.04 -11.09
CA ALA A 332 -15.14 -23.61 -11.13
C ALA A 332 -15.35 -22.38 -12.04
N SER A 333 -14.36 -21.48 -12.11
CA SER A 333 -14.40 -20.29 -12.97
C SER A 333 -14.12 -20.58 -14.44
N LEU A 334 -13.42 -21.66 -14.78
CA LEU A 334 -13.24 -22.14 -16.16
C LEU A 334 -14.51 -22.85 -16.67
N GLU A 335 -15.11 -23.72 -15.85
CA GLU A 335 -16.40 -24.41 -16.13
C GLU A 335 -17.57 -23.45 -16.41
N ARG A 336 -17.43 -22.17 -16.04
CA ARG A 336 -18.36 -21.05 -16.29
C ARG A 336 -18.58 -20.75 -17.79
N HIS A 337 -17.66 -21.15 -18.66
CA HIS A 337 -17.78 -20.91 -20.10
C HIS A 337 -18.63 -21.96 -20.83
N GLU A 338 -18.76 -23.16 -20.26
CA GLU A 338 -19.57 -24.26 -20.81
C GLU A 338 -20.91 -24.40 -20.08
N SER A 339 -20.96 -24.03 -18.79
CA SER A 339 -22.16 -24.08 -17.95
C SER A 339 -22.53 -22.68 -17.47
N GLU A 340 -23.83 -22.32 -17.49
CA GLU A 340 -24.31 -20.96 -17.17
C GLU A 340 -24.19 -20.53 -15.69
N ASN A 341 -23.26 -21.11 -14.95
CA ASN A 341 -23.04 -20.85 -13.54
C ASN A 341 -22.54 -19.41 -13.30
N ARG A 342 -22.80 -18.84 -12.12
CA ARG A 342 -22.07 -17.69 -11.59
C ARG A 342 -21.10 -18.16 -10.52
N VAL A 343 -19.88 -17.64 -10.53
CA VAL A 343 -18.82 -18.02 -9.59
C VAL A 343 -18.20 -16.76 -9.03
N ALA A 344 -17.96 -16.74 -7.71
CA ALA A 344 -17.28 -15.66 -7.02
C ALA A 344 -16.49 -16.18 -5.82
N ALA A 345 -15.46 -15.44 -5.40
CA ALA A 345 -14.68 -15.78 -4.22
C ALA A 345 -14.24 -14.57 -3.39
N PHE A 346 -13.97 -14.82 -2.12
CA PHE A 346 -13.27 -13.89 -1.24
C PHE A 346 -12.28 -14.64 -0.36
N PHE A 347 -11.10 -14.06 -0.16
CA PHE A 347 -10.02 -14.64 0.62
C PHE A 347 -9.65 -13.66 1.73
N PHE A 348 -9.94 -14.02 2.99
CA PHE A 348 -9.64 -13.14 4.11
C PHE A 348 -8.12 -13.03 4.34
N ASN A 349 -7.66 -11.84 4.76
CA ASN A 349 -6.25 -11.55 5.01
C ASN A 349 -6.06 -10.85 6.36
N ARG A 350 -5.58 -11.58 7.36
CA ARG A 350 -5.40 -11.05 8.73
C ARG A 350 -4.34 -9.97 8.86
N GLN A 351 -3.40 -9.88 7.91
CA GLN A 351 -2.37 -8.84 7.83
C GLN A 351 -2.75 -7.71 6.85
N GLY A 352 -3.87 -7.86 6.13
CA GLY A 352 -4.32 -6.96 5.08
C GLY A 352 -5.06 -5.71 5.56
N ALA A 353 -5.54 -4.94 4.58
CA ALA A 353 -6.33 -3.73 4.80
C ALA A 353 -7.66 -4.03 5.54
N PRO A 354 -8.29 -3.04 6.20
CA PRO A 354 -9.53 -3.26 6.97
C PRO A 354 -10.70 -3.87 6.19
N LEU A 355 -10.71 -3.77 4.85
CA LEU A 355 -11.70 -4.45 4.01
C LEU A 355 -11.35 -5.93 3.73
N GLU A 356 -10.08 -6.30 3.59
CA GLU A 356 -9.67 -7.70 3.38
C GLU A 356 -10.00 -8.61 4.58
N LYS A 357 -10.23 -8.03 5.77
CA LYS A 357 -10.53 -8.76 7.02
C LYS A 357 -11.91 -8.51 7.62
N SER A 358 -12.87 -7.97 6.86
CA SER A 358 -14.21 -7.65 7.38
C SER A 358 -15.37 -8.17 6.53
N SER A 359 -16.51 -8.43 7.19
CA SER A 359 -17.80 -8.76 6.56
C SER A 359 -18.20 -7.77 5.45
N LEU A 360 -17.84 -6.48 5.59
CA LEU A 360 -18.07 -5.45 4.58
C LEU A 360 -17.31 -5.73 3.28
N GLY A 361 -16.01 -6.06 3.35
CA GLY A 361 -15.21 -6.39 2.17
C GLY A 361 -15.69 -7.66 1.47
N LEU A 362 -16.11 -8.67 2.24
CA LEU A 362 -16.75 -9.88 1.72
C LEU A 362 -17.99 -9.55 0.86
N TYR A 363 -18.96 -8.77 1.37
CA TYR A 363 -20.15 -8.44 0.57
C TYR A 363 -19.83 -7.51 -0.61
N ARG A 364 -18.88 -6.57 -0.46
CA ARG A 364 -18.40 -5.73 -1.57
C ARG A 364 -17.85 -6.59 -2.71
N SER A 365 -16.96 -7.53 -2.40
CA SER A 365 -16.31 -8.40 -3.38
C SER A 365 -17.28 -9.37 -4.05
N LEU A 366 -18.14 -10.04 -3.28
CA LEU A 366 -19.14 -10.96 -3.84
C LEU A 366 -20.17 -10.24 -4.72
N LEU A 367 -20.63 -9.04 -4.34
CA LEU A 367 -21.55 -8.28 -5.19
C LEU A 367 -20.89 -7.77 -6.47
N TYR A 368 -19.65 -7.27 -6.39
CA TYR A 368 -18.89 -6.83 -7.56
C TYR A 368 -18.69 -7.97 -8.58
N GLN A 369 -18.44 -9.20 -8.12
CA GLN A 369 -18.27 -10.37 -8.99
C GLN A 369 -19.59 -10.96 -9.53
N LEU A 370 -20.69 -10.89 -8.76
CA LEU A 370 -21.95 -11.56 -9.09
C LEU A 370 -23.01 -10.67 -9.76
N LEU A 371 -22.91 -9.34 -9.66
CA LEU A 371 -23.84 -8.39 -10.30
C LEU A 371 -23.68 -8.19 -11.81
N PRO A 372 -22.47 -8.27 -12.42
CA PRO A 372 -22.33 -8.18 -13.87
C PRO A 372 -23.17 -9.25 -14.59
N GLY A 373 -24.04 -8.82 -15.50
CA GLY A 373 -24.98 -9.70 -16.19
C GLY A 373 -26.03 -10.37 -15.28
N HIS A 374 -26.39 -9.76 -14.16
CA HIS A 374 -27.39 -10.27 -13.21
C HIS A 374 -28.68 -9.44 -13.25
N GLN A 375 -29.85 -10.09 -13.17
CA GLN A 375 -31.14 -9.40 -13.32
C GLN A 375 -31.40 -8.31 -12.26
N LEU A 376 -30.82 -8.45 -11.04
CA LEU A 376 -30.95 -7.44 -9.97
C LEU A 376 -29.93 -6.31 -10.10
N LEU A 377 -29.17 -6.21 -11.20
CA LEU A 377 -28.30 -5.05 -11.44
C LEU A 377 -29.12 -3.76 -11.48
N GLN A 378 -30.34 -3.80 -12.03
CA GLN A 378 -31.24 -2.64 -12.02
C GLN A 378 -31.72 -2.29 -10.61
N ASP A 379 -32.04 -3.27 -9.76
CA ASP A 379 -32.40 -3.01 -8.36
C ASP A 379 -31.20 -2.44 -7.57
N PHE A 380 -29.97 -2.85 -7.91
CA PHE A 380 -28.76 -2.30 -7.32
C PHE A 380 -28.47 -0.86 -7.79
N ARG A 381 -28.77 -0.52 -9.05
CA ARG A 381 -28.77 0.86 -9.53
C ARG A 381 -29.77 1.70 -8.74
N THR A 382 -31.01 1.25 -8.58
CA THR A 382 -32.02 1.97 -7.78
C THR A 382 -31.54 2.20 -6.33
N LEU A 383 -30.99 1.19 -5.65
CA LEU A 383 -30.39 1.35 -4.32
C LEU A 383 -29.24 2.38 -4.30
N TRP A 384 -28.42 2.41 -5.35
CA TRP A 384 -27.34 3.39 -5.50
C TRP A 384 -27.86 4.80 -5.79
N ASP A 385 -28.91 4.93 -6.62
CA ASP A 385 -29.49 6.21 -7.02
C ASP A 385 -30.29 6.85 -5.87
N GLU A 386 -31.01 6.05 -5.07
CA GLU A 386 -31.61 6.46 -3.79
C GLU A 386 -30.53 6.99 -2.82
N LYS A 387 -29.45 6.22 -2.65
CA LYS A 387 -28.31 6.60 -1.81
C LYS A 387 -27.64 7.88 -2.33
N CYS A 388 -27.51 8.04 -3.64
CA CYS A 388 -27.02 9.26 -4.27
C CYS A 388 -27.91 10.45 -3.91
N ALA A 389 -29.23 10.35 -4.12
CA ALA A 389 -30.18 11.43 -3.86
C ALA A 389 -30.12 11.93 -2.41
N VAL A 390 -30.03 11.02 -1.43
CA VAL A 390 -29.88 11.36 0.00
C VAL A 390 -28.60 12.15 0.30
N TYR A 391 -27.49 11.89 -0.41
CA TYR A 391 -26.19 12.52 -0.16
C TYR A 391 -25.84 13.69 -1.10
N HIS A 392 -26.67 14.02 -2.10
CA HIS A 392 -26.40 15.11 -3.07
C HIS A 392 -26.28 16.51 -2.44
N SER A 393 -26.67 16.71 -1.18
CA SER A 393 -26.52 17.98 -0.45
C SER A 393 -25.23 18.11 0.37
N LYS A 394 -24.37 17.06 0.46
CA LYS A 394 -23.16 17.05 1.30
C LYS A 394 -22.00 16.31 0.61
N GLU A 395 -21.15 17.09 -0.06
CA GLU A 395 -20.22 16.75 -1.16
C GLU A 395 -19.20 15.59 -1.00
N GLN A 396 -19.17 14.81 0.09
CA GLN A 396 -18.04 13.90 0.39
C GLN A 396 -18.38 12.47 0.86
N LYS A 397 -19.63 11.97 0.76
CA LYS A 397 -19.99 10.64 1.35
C LYS A 397 -20.67 9.59 0.45
N VAL A 398 -20.98 9.88 -0.81
CA VAL A 398 -21.78 8.99 -1.69
C VAL A 398 -21.23 7.56 -1.78
N GLY A 399 -19.90 7.38 -1.85
CA GLY A 399 -19.26 6.07 -1.97
C GLY A 399 -19.16 5.21 -0.70
N ILE A 400 -19.66 5.67 0.45
CA ILE A 400 -19.53 4.93 1.73
C ILE A 400 -20.67 3.91 1.89
N TRP A 401 -20.30 2.62 1.94
CA TRP A 401 -21.22 1.52 2.16
C TRP A 401 -21.14 0.97 3.59
N TYR A 402 -22.29 0.66 4.18
CA TYR A 402 -22.42 -0.07 5.43
C TYR A 402 -22.67 -1.56 5.15
N GLU A 403 -22.19 -2.44 6.04
CA GLU A 403 -22.34 -3.89 5.86
C GLU A 403 -23.80 -4.31 5.70
N TRP A 404 -24.71 -3.75 6.50
CA TRP A 404 -26.13 -4.12 6.47
C TRP A 404 -26.77 -3.87 5.11
N GLU A 405 -26.45 -2.78 4.41
CA GLU A 405 -26.99 -2.46 3.08
C GLU A 405 -26.64 -3.58 2.09
N LEU A 406 -25.35 -3.88 1.95
CA LEU A 406 -24.83 -4.86 1.01
C LEU A 406 -25.21 -6.30 1.41
N LYS A 407 -25.29 -6.59 2.71
CA LYS A 407 -25.78 -7.86 3.26
C LYS A 407 -27.25 -8.09 2.92
N HIS A 408 -28.12 -7.11 3.16
CA HIS A 408 -29.54 -7.20 2.80
C HIS A 408 -29.74 -7.33 1.29
N PHE A 409 -28.97 -6.59 0.49
CA PHE A 409 -29.02 -6.70 -0.96
C PHE A 409 -28.52 -8.08 -1.46
N PHE A 410 -27.38 -8.57 -0.98
CA PHE A 410 -26.84 -9.89 -1.30
C PHE A 410 -27.81 -11.02 -0.94
N LEU A 411 -28.44 -10.94 0.25
CA LEU A 411 -29.49 -11.87 0.67
C LEU A 411 -30.73 -11.82 -0.24
N SER A 412 -30.98 -10.71 -0.93
CA SER A 412 -32.10 -10.58 -1.87
C SER A 412 -31.93 -11.45 -3.13
N MET A 413 -30.67 -11.70 -3.55
CA MET A 413 -30.34 -12.45 -4.76
C MET A 413 -30.96 -13.86 -4.73
N PHE A 414 -31.04 -14.47 -3.55
CA PHE A 414 -31.51 -15.84 -3.34
C PHE A 414 -32.96 -15.92 -2.82
N ARG A 415 -33.75 -14.84 -2.90
CA ARG A 415 -35.16 -14.84 -2.47
C ARG A 415 -36.08 -15.62 -3.41
N TYR A 416 -35.73 -15.78 -4.69
CA TYR A 416 -36.57 -16.39 -5.73
C TYR A 416 -35.86 -17.55 -6.44
N PRO A 417 -36.61 -18.54 -6.99
CA PRO A 417 -36.05 -19.63 -7.78
C PRO A 417 -35.28 -19.10 -9.00
N ARG A 418 -34.18 -19.77 -9.41
CA ARG A 418 -33.39 -19.38 -10.59
C ARG A 418 -32.84 -20.58 -11.34
N THR A 419 -32.74 -20.43 -12.66
CA THR A 419 -32.13 -21.40 -13.58
C THR A 419 -30.61 -21.50 -13.39
N LYS A 420 -29.93 -20.35 -13.36
CA LYS A 420 -28.47 -20.26 -13.22
C LYS A 420 -28.03 -20.47 -11.77
N ARG A 421 -27.21 -21.50 -11.56
CA ARG A 421 -26.55 -21.82 -10.29
C ARG A 421 -25.54 -20.75 -9.88
N THR A 422 -25.35 -20.57 -8.58
CA THR A 422 -24.29 -19.72 -8.03
C THR A 422 -23.34 -20.54 -7.15
N MET A 423 -22.04 -20.38 -7.33
CA MET A 423 -20.97 -21.03 -6.56
C MET A 423 -20.12 -19.96 -5.87
N ILE A 424 -19.88 -20.11 -4.56
CA ILE A 424 -19.18 -19.11 -3.75
C ILE A 424 -18.08 -19.78 -2.92
N PHE A 425 -16.87 -19.23 -2.98
CA PHE A 425 -15.71 -19.69 -2.22
C PHE A 425 -15.29 -18.63 -1.19
N ILE A 426 -15.13 -19.01 0.08
CA ILE A 426 -14.74 -18.11 1.17
C ILE A 426 -13.56 -18.73 1.90
N ASP A 427 -12.35 -18.24 1.65
CA ASP A 427 -11.13 -18.76 2.26
C ASP A 427 -10.77 -18.03 3.57
N ALA A 428 -10.22 -18.78 4.53
CA ALA A 428 -9.70 -18.29 5.80
C ALA A 428 -10.73 -17.51 6.65
N LEU A 429 -11.94 -18.05 6.84
CA LEU A 429 -12.99 -17.34 7.61
C LEU A 429 -12.58 -16.99 9.07
N ASP A 430 -11.61 -17.71 9.65
CA ASP A 430 -11.00 -17.40 10.95
C ASP A 430 -10.02 -16.20 10.95
N GLU A 431 -9.71 -15.64 9.78
CA GLU A 431 -8.93 -14.41 9.61
C GLU A 431 -9.78 -13.13 9.57
N CYS A 432 -11.10 -13.25 9.67
CA CYS A 432 -12.01 -12.10 9.80
C CYS A 432 -11.95 -11.46 11.21
N ASP A 433 -11.99 -10.13 11.29
CA ASP A 433 -12.04 -9.32 12.54
C ASP A 433 -13.33 -9.52 13.37
N GLU A 434 -14.30 -10.30 12.87
CA GLU A 434 -15.59 -10.55 13.50
C GLU A 434 -15.47 -11.37 14.79
N LYS A 435 -15.78 -10.74 15.92
CA LYS A 435 -15.69 -11.32 17.28
C LYS A 435 -16.49 -12.62 17.48
N ASN A 436 -17.38 -12.99 16.57
CA ASN A 436 -18.16 -14.21 16.65
C ASN A 436 -18.39 -14.83 15.25
N ILE A 437 -17.42 -15.62 14.80
CA ILE A 437 -17.42 -16.33 13.51
C ILE A 437 -18.63 -17.28 13.37
N GLN A 438 -19.14 -17.86 14.46
CA GLN A 438 -20.35 -18.70 14.44
C GLN A 438 -21.56 -17.94 13.87
N ARG A 439 -21.71 -16.62 14.13
CA ARG A 439 -22.79 -15.82 13.52
C ARG A 439 -22.74 -15.79 12.00
N ILE A 440 -21.53 -15.81 11.41
CA ILE A 440 -21.32 -15.85 9.96
C ILE A 440 -21.64 -17.24 9.42
N VAL A 441 -21.19 -18.30 10.11
CA VAL A 441 -21.53 -19.69 9.75
C VAL A 441 -23.04 -19.94 9.83
N ASP A 442 -23.71 -19.51 10.89
CA ASP A 442 -25.17 -19.60 11.04
C ASP A 442 -25.88 -18.86 9.91
N LEU A 443 -25.34 -17.73 9.46
CA LEU A 443 -25.88 -16.99 8.32
C LEU A 443 -25.77 -17.82 7.04
N TRP A 444 -24.59 -18.31 6.69
CA TRP A 444 -24.43 -19.14 5.48
C TRP A 444 -25.23 -20.44 5.53
N GLN A 445 -25.34 -21.09 6.69
CA GLN A 445 -26.23 -22.24 6.92
C GLN A 445 -27.72 -21.89 6.75
N ARG A 446 -28.15 -20.68 7.11
CA ARG A 446 -29.54 -20.22 6.89
C ARG A 446 -29.80 -19.80 5.44
N VAL A 447 -28.81 -19.21 4.78
CA VAL A 447 -28.89 -18.75 3.37
C VAL A 447 -28.98 -19.93 2.42
N THR A 448 -28.06 -20.88 2.51
CA THR A 448 -28.05 -22.09 1.68
C THR A 448 -29.32 -22.91 1.85
N ARG A 449 -29.72 -23.24 3.09
CA ARG A 449 -31.01 -23.93 3.35
C ARG A 449 -32.22 -23.21 2.75
N ARG A 450 -32.28 -21.87 2.84
CA ARG A 450 -33.39 -21.08 2.26
C ARG A 450 -33.36 -21.03 0.73
N ALA A 451 -32.19 -21.05 0.11
CA ALA A 451 -32.03 -21.15 -1.34
C ALA A 451 -32.50 -22.53 -1.83
N SER A 452 -32.01 -23.61 -1.21
CA SER A 452 -32.42 -25.00 -1.46
C SER A 452 -33.94 -25.18 -1.35
N SER A 453 -34.55 -24.71 -0.26
CA SER A 453 -36.00 -24.81 -0.03
C SER A 453 -36.86 -24.00 -1.01
N ARG A 454 -36.25 -23.24 -1.91
CA ARG A 454 -36.88 -22.42 -2.97
C ARG A 454 -36.45 -22.86 -4.38
N GLY A 455 -35.72 -23.96 -4.52
CA GLY A 455 -35.17 -24.43 -5.80
C GLY A 455 -34.06 -23.54 -6.37
N THR A 456 -33.48 -22.65 -5.57
CA THR A 456 -32.37 -21.77 -5.97
C THR A 456 -31.04 -22.48 -5.71
N LYS A 457 -30.36 -22.93 -6.78
CA LYS A 457 -29.07 -23.63 -6.69
C LYS A 457 -27.96 -22.67 -6.22
N LEU A 458 -27.62 -22.71 -4.93
CA LEU A 458 -26.53 -21.93 -4.32
C LEU A 458 -25.58 -22.88 -3.58
N ASN A 459 -24.37 -23.05 -4.11
CA ASN A 459 -23.33 -23.86 -3.50
C ASN A 459 -22.26 -22.96 -2.88
N VAL A 460 -21.95 -23.19 -1.61
CA VAL A 460 -20.97 -22.40 -0.85
C VAL A 460 -19.90 -23.33 -0.25
N CYS A 461 -18.65 -22.96 -0.44
CA CYS A 461 -17.47 -23.64 0.08
C CYS A 461 -16.72 -22.67 0.98
N ILE A 462 -16.48 -23.05 2.24
CA ILE A 462 -15.82 -22.18 3.23
C ILE A 462 -14.62 -22.90 3.83
N SER A 463 -13.45 -22.25 3.85
CA SER A 463 -12.26 -22.75 4.53
C SER A 463 -12.09 -22.11 5.91
N LEU A 464 -11.63 -22.90 6.88
CA LEU A 464 -11.30 -22.43 8.23
C LEU A 464 -10.33 -23.38 8.96
N ARG A 465 -9.77 -22.91 10.08
CA ARG A 465 -9.04 -23.73 11.04
C ARG A 465 -9.94 -24.73 11.77
N ASP A 466 -9.33 -25.74 12.36
CA ASP A 466 -10.04 -26.76 13.17
C ASP A 466 -10.67 -26.16 14.44
N PHE A 467 -10.08 -25.09 14.99
CA PHE A 467 -10.58 -24.27 16.10
C PHE A 467 -10.95 -22.86 15.59
N PRO A 468 -12.04 -22.21 16.09
CA PRO A 468 -12.93 -22.65 17.16
C PRO A 468 -13.80 -23.85 16.80
N GLU A 469 -14.33 -24.54 17.82
CA GLU A 469 -15.33 -25.60 17.67
C GLU A 469 -16.69 -25.03 17.23
N ILE A 470 -16.74 -24.61 15.96
CA ILE A 470 -17.98 -24.19 15.30
C ILE A 470 -18.93 -25.38 15.28
N THR A 471 -20.14 -25.19 15.82
CA THR A 471 -21.21 -26.19 15.85
C THR A 471 -21.77 -26.36 14.43
N ALA A 472 -21.07 -27.14 13.62
CA ALA A 472 -21.32 -27.30 12.19
C ALA A 472 -22.50 -28.24 11.87
N GLY A 473 -23.52 -28.28 12.74
CA GLY A 473 -24.81 -28.97 12.57
C GLY A 473 -24.71 -30.30 11.80
N GLU A 474 -25.41 -30.37 10.67
CA GLU A 474 -25.30 -31.49 9.73
C GLU A 474 -24.41 -31.18 8.48
N THR A 475 -23.63 -30.09 8.49
CA THR A 475 -22.86 -29.66 7.31
C THR A 475 -21.65 -30.56 7.06
N LYS A 476 -21.44 -30.93 5.78
CA LYS A 476 -20.34 -31.84 5.42
C LYS A 476 -19.01 -31.10 5.47
N THR A 477 -18.01 -31.76 6.03
CA THR A 477 -16.66 -31.21 6.25
C THR A 477 -15.63 -32.12 5.59
N ILE A 478 -14.60 -31.52 5.01
CA ILE A 478 -13.40 -32.16 4.45
C ILE A 478 -12.24 -31.74 5.36
N ILE A 479 -11.46 -32.70 5.87
CA ILE A 479 -10.30 -32.46 6.73
C ILE A 479 -9.04 -32.53 5.87
N VAL A 480 -8.37 -31.40 5.65
CA VAL A 480 -7.27 -31.29 4.68
C VAL A 480 -6.05 -32.12 5.09
N GLN A 481 -5.61 -32.07 6.36
CA GLN A 481 -4.47 -32.87 6.84
C GLN A 481 -4.69 -34.40 6.83
N ASN A 482 -5.92 -34.86 6.59
CA ASN A 482 -6.23 -36.29 6.48
C ASN A 482 -6.21 -36.80 5.02
N ASN A 483 -5.99 -35.92 4.04
CA ASN A 483 -6.08 -36.24 2.61
C ASN A 483 -4.85 -35.79 1.80
N ASN A 484 -4.04 -34.85 2.32
CA ASN A 484 -2.90 -34.26 1.60
C ASN A 484 -1.61 -35.10 1.62
N SER A 485 -1.64 -36.35 2.08
CA SER A 485 -0.47 -37.24 2.14
C SER A 485 0.19 -37.49 0.78
N HIS A 486 -0.60 -37.54 -0.29
CA HIS A 486 -0.08 -37.64 -1.66
C HIS A 486 0.64 -36.36 -2.07
N ASP A 487 -0.01 -35.19 -1.93
CA ASP A 487 0.57 -33.87 -2.22
C ASP A 487 1.93 -33.66 -1.51
N ILE A 488 2.00 -34.06 -0.23
CA ILE A 488 3.23 -33.99 0.58
C ILE A 488 4.32 -34.89 -0.03
N THR A 489 3.98 -36.14 -0.37
CA THR A 489 4.95 -37.10 -0.94
C THR A 489 5.50 -36.57 -2.27
N THR A 490 4.61 -36.16 -3.19
CA THR A 490 4.95 -35.58 -4.49
C THR A 490 5.85 -34.35 -4.37
N TYR A 491 5.55 -33.44 -3.43
CA TYR A 491 6.37 -32.25 -3.17
C TYR A 491 7.79 -32.59 -2.69
N VAL A 492 7.93 -33.53 -1.73
CA VAL A 492 9.25 -33.96 -1.24
C VAL A 492 10.05 -34.66 -2.34
N GLU A 493 9.40 -35.47 -3.17
CA GLU A 493 10.03 -36.12 -4.34
C GLU A 493 10.54 -35.10 -5.35
N GLN A 494 9.71 -34.13 -5.76
CA GLN A 494 10.09 -33.07 -6.68
C GLN A 494 11.22 -32.18 -6.13
N LYS A 495 11.24 -31.90 -4.82
CA LYS A 495 12.34 -31.17 -4.15
C LYS A 495 13.64 -31.98 -4.17
N PHE A 496 13.60 -33.25 -3.77
CA PHE A 496 14.81 -34.09 -3.68
C PHE A 496 15.37 -34.46 -5.06
N MET A 497 14.53 -34.80 -6.06
CA MET A 497 15.00 -35.10 -7.43
C MET A 497 15.76 -33.95 -8.09
N ARG A 498 15.49 -32.69 -7.69
CA ARG A 498 16.20 -31.49 -8.20
C ARG A 498 17.56 -31.24 -7.53
N SER A 499 17.90 -31.97 -6.47
CA SER A 499 19.12 -31.73 -5.66
C SER A 499 19.91 -32.99 -5.30
N ILE A 500 19.36 -34.18 -5.58
CA ILE A 500 19.93 -35.48 -5.20
C ILE A 500 19.88 -36.41 -6.43
N ALA A 501 21.05 -36.73 -6.98
CA ALA A 501 21.18 -37.43 -8.26
C ALA A 501 21.13 -38.97 -8.19
N ALA A 502 20.69 -39.57 -7.08
CA ALA A 502 20.79 -41.01 -6.83
C ALA A 502 19.55 -41.60 -6.11
N GLU A 503 18.97 -42.66 -6.67
CA GLU A 503 17.87 -43.42 -6.07
C GLU A 503 18.34 -44.44 -5.02
N GLU A 504 18.92 -43.97 -3.90
CA GLU A 504 19.15 -44.85 -2.76
C GLU A 504 17.85 -45.28 -2.07
N PRO A 505 17.68 -46.55 -1.68
CA PRO A 505 16.51 -47.02 -0.90
C PRO A 505 16.28 -46.25 0.40
N GLN A 506 17.35 -45.70 0.97
CA GLN A 506 17.34 -44.88 2.18
C GLN A 506 16.56 -43.56 1.99
N TRP A 507 16.48 -43.00 0.77
CA TRP A 507 15.65 -41.81 0.51
C TRP A 507 14.16 -42.09 0.68
N LYS A 508 13.72 -43.33 0.42
CA LYS A 508 12.33 -43.72 0.70
C LYS A 508 12.04 -43.65 2.20
N LEU A 509 12.94 -44.17 3.04
CA LEU A 509 12.82 -44.09 4.50
C LEU A 509 12.81 -42.63 5.01
N LEU A 510 13.59 -41.73 4.38
CA LEU A 510 13.58 -40.31 4.71
C LEU A 510 12.22 -39.66 4.34
N LYS A 511 11.69 -39.94 3.14
CA LYS A 511 10.37 -39.46 2.70
C LYS A 511 9.25 -39.97 3.60
N ASP A 512 9.22 -41.27 3.88
CA ASP A 512 8.20 -41.91 4.72
C ASP A 512 8.20 -41.30 6.14
N ARG A 513 9.38 -40.97 6.69
CA ARG A 513 9.53 -40.30 7.99
C ARG A 513 9.08 -38.83 7.96
N ILE A 514 9.46 -38.05 6.93
CA ILE A 514 9.00 -36.66 6.73
C ILE A 514 7.46 -36.64 6.64
N LEU A 515 6.88 -37.53 5.84
CA LEU A 515 5.42 -37.66 5.70
C LEU A 515 4.75 -37.92 7.05
N HIS A 516 5.25 -38.91 7.82
CA HIS A 516 4.70 -39.24 9.14
C HIS A 516 4.80 -38.10 10.15
N GLN A 517 5.99 -37.51 10.34
CA GLN A 517 6.20 -36.43 11.31
C GLN A 517 5.43 -35.16 10.96
N SER A 518 5.25 -34.84 9.67
CA SER A 518 4.52 -33.64 9.23
C SER A 518 3.11 -33.52 9.79
N SER A 519 2.49 -34.66 10.18
CA SER A 519 1.12 -34.73 10.69
C SER A 519 0.10 -34.01 9.79
N GLY A 520 0.36 -34.04 8.47
CA GLY A 520 -0.42 -33.39 7.40
C GLY A 520 -0.28 -31.86 7.33
N ILE A 521 0.75 -31.27 7.92
CA ILE A 521 1.00 -29.82 7.88
C ILE A 521 2.03 -29.50 6.79
N PHE A 522 1.57 -29.00 5.64
CA PHE A 522 2.43 -28.69 4.50
C PHE A 522 3.55 -27.68 4.84
N LEU A 523 3.26 -26.65 5.63
CA LEU A 523 4.25 -25.66 6.08
C LEU A 523 5.39 -26.27 6.94
N TRP A 524 5.12 -27.37 7.65
CA TRP A 524 6.16 -28.13 8.35
C TRP A 524 7.12 -28.76 7.33
N VAL A 525 6.56 -29.40 6.30
CA VAL A 525 7.32 -30.06 5.23
C VAL A 525 8.22 -29.07 4.50
N VAL A 526 7.72 -27.90 4.11
CA VAL A 526 8.53 -26.85 3.45
C VAL A 526 9.76 -26.48 4.29
N LEU A 527 9.55 -26.12 5.56
CA LEU A 527 10.62 -25.67 6.46
C LEU A 527 11.66 -26.76 6.74
N VAL A 528 11.21 -28.01 6.91
CA VAL A 528 12.09 -29.14 7.23
C VAL A 528 12.84 -29.65 6.00
N VAL A 529 12.19 -29.73 4.83
CA VAL A 529 12.84 -30.13 3.58
C VAL A 529 13.93 -29.13 3.19
N ASP A 530 13.70 -27.83 3.34
CA ASP A 530 14.70 -26.82 3.00
C ASP A 530 15.87 -26.78 3.99
N ASP A 531 15.66 -27.03 5.29
CA ASP A 531 16.76 -27.18 6.26
C ASP A 531 17.58 -28.46 6.00
N LEU A 532 16.93 -29.59 5.67
CA LEU A 532 17.60 -30.83 5.28
C LEU A 532 18.40 -30.68 3.98
N LEU A 533 17.89 -29.93 2.99
CA LEU A 533 18.61 -29.65 1.75
C LEU A 533 19.83 -28.75 1.96
N ILE A 534 19.77 -27.79 2.89
CA ILE A 534 20.95 -27.01 3.30
C ILE A 534 22.01 -27.95 3.90
N ASN A 535 21.63 -28.78 4.88
CA ASN A 535 22.53 -29.75 5.51
C ASN A 535 23.13 -30.76 4.49
N TRP A 536 22.38 -31.16 3.47
CA TRP A 536 22.86 -32.03 2.38
C TRP A 536 23.92 -31.31 1.52
N ASN A 537 23.64 -30.08 1.09
CA ASN A 537 24.55 -29.28 0.27
C ASN A 537 25.84 -28.89 1.02
N GLU A 538 25.81 -28.85 2.36
CA GLU A 538 26.99 -28.71 3.22
C GLU A 538 27.79 -30.02 3.41
N GLY A 539 27.39 -31.11 2.74
CA GLY A 539 28.07 -32.42 2.76
C GLY A 539 27.54 -33.40 3.82
N GLY A 540 26.42 -33.10 4.47
CA GLY A 540 25.80 -33.97 5.48
C GLY A 540 25.27 -35.28 4.88
N SER A 541 25.76 -36.42 5.37
CA SER A 541 25.31 -37.73 4.90
C SER A 541 23.83 -38.00 5.20
N ILE A 542 23.20 -38.90 4.44
CA ILE A 542 21.80 -39.32 4.65
C ILE A 542 21.52 -39.83 6.08
N GLN A 543 22.46 -40.54 6.69
CA GLN A 543 22.35 -40.99 8.08
C GLN A 543 22.41 -39.83 9.10
N TYR A 544 23.12 -38.75 8.77
CA TYR A 544 23.11 -37.52 9.54
C TYR A 544 21.78 -36.78 9.36
N LEU A 545 21.25 -36.67 8.13
CA LEU A 545 19.92 -36.10 7.86
C LEU A 545 18.80 -36.85 8.62
N MET A 546 18.81 -38.19 8.62
CA MET A 546 17.84 -38.98 9.39
C MET A 546 17.94 -38.74 10.90
N LYS A 547 19.14 -38.54 11.44
CA LYS A 547 19.36 -38.22 12.87
C LYS A 547 18.95 -36.80 13.23
N GLN A 548 19.16 -35.83 12.34
CA GLN A 548 18.65 -34.46 12.52
C GLN A 548 17.12 -34.48 12.55
N LEU A 549 16.51 -35.16 11.58
CA LEU A 549 15.06 -35.32 11.47
C LEU A 549 14.42 -36.00 12.70
N ASP A 550 15.12 -36.93 13.37
CA ASP A 550 14.69 -37.52 14.65
C ASP A 550 14.65 -36.52 15.83
N THR A 551 15.28 -35.33 15.71
CA THR A 551 15.21 -34.26 16.72
C THR A 551 14.19 -33.17 16.39
N VAL A 552 13.63 -33.17 15.18
CA VAL A 552 12.65 -32.18 14.73
C VAL A 552 11.26 -32.50 15.32
N PRO A 553 10.63 -31.56 16.07
CA PRO A 553 9.29 -31.76 16.59
C PRO A 553 8.22 -31.60 15.49
N ASP A 554 7.16 -32.39 15.57
CA ASP A 554 5.99 -32.44 14.67
C ASP A 554 5.06 -31.22 14.77
N GLU A 555 4.87 -30.69 15.98
CA GLU A 555 4.04 -29.49 16.19
C GLU A 555 4.69 -28.22 15.64
N LEU A 556 3.95 -27.46 14.85
CA LEU A 556 4.42 -26.21 14.21
C LEU A 556 4.98 -25.16 15.19
N GLN A 557 4.34 -25.00 16.37
CA GLN A 557 4.81 -24.09 17.42
C GLN A 557 6.15 -24.55 18.01
N SER A 558 6.32 -25.86 18.18
CA SER A 558 7.55 -26.47 18.67
C SER A 558 8.65 -26.48 17.59
N LEU A 559 8.30 -26.60 16.31
CA LEU A 559 9.21 -26.42 15.17
C LEU A 559 9.76 -24.99 15.14
N TYR A 560 8.91 -23.96 15.26
CA TYR A 560 9.39 -22.58 15.32
C TYR A 560 10.32 -22.36 16.51
N ARG A 561 10.01 -22.92 17.69
CA ARG A 561 10.87 -22.87 18.87
C ARG A 561 12.21 -23.60 18.66
N TYR A 562 12.23 -24.71 17.92
CA TYR A 562 13.44 -25.42 17.52
C TYR A 562 14.29 -24.57 16.56
N ILE A 563 13.67 -23.99 15.53
CA ILE A 563 14.30 -23.11 14.54
C ILE A 563 14.93 -21.87 15.20
N LEU A 564 14.24 -21.19 16.13
CA LEU A 564 14.80 -20.02 16.80
C LEU A 564 15.94 -20.38 17.78
N LYS A 565 15.91 -21.58 18.39
CA LYS A 565 16.98 -22.05 19.28
C LYS A 565 18.30 -22.34 18.56
N SER A 566 18.28 -22.71 17.27
CA SER A 566 19.50 -22.93 16.49
C SER A 566 20.24 -21.64 16.11
N ILE A 567 19.63 -20.47 16.31
CA ILE A 567 20.25 -19.17 16.01
C ILE A 567 21.41 -18.89 16.97
N HIS A 568 22.59 -18.58 16.39
CA HIS A 568 23.82 -18.26 17.12
C HIS A 568 23.59 -17.14 18.15
N PRO A 569 24.09 -17.25 19.41
CA PRO A 569 23.76 -16.32 20.49
C PRO A 569 23.92 -14.84 20.13
N GLU A 570 25.01 -14.48 19.45
CA GLU A 570 25.32 -13.12 18.98
C GLU A 570 24.25 -12.50 18.06
N LYS A 571 23.52 -13.34 17.33
CA LYS A 571 22.48 -12.89 16.38
C LYS A 571 21.10 -12.74 17.04
N ARG A 572 20.90 -13.23 18.27
CA ARG A 572 19.56 -13.34 18.88
C ARG A 572 18.90 -12.01 19.18
N ASP A 573 19.61 -11.00 19.71
CA ASP A 573 19.06 -9.65 19.93
C ASP A 573 18.64 -8.99 18.60
N LEU A 574 19.50 -9.09 17.57
CA LEU A 574 19.19 -8.57 16.23
C LEU A 574 17.96 -9.28 15.62
N THR A 575 17.85 -10.60 15.76
CA THR A 575 16.70 -11.38 15.32
C THR A 575 15.44 -11.07 16.14
N LEU A 576 15.55 -10.86 17.46
CA LEU A 576 14.43 -10.47 18.33
C LEU A 576 13.84 -9.13 17.87
N ARG A 577 14.71 -8.14 17.59
CA ARG A 577 14.29 -6.82 17.08
C ARG A 577 13.71 -6.90 15.66
N LEU A 578 14.22 -7.78 14.81
CA LEU A 578 13.62 -8.11 13.52
C LEU A 578 12.19 -8.63 13.71
N PHE A 579 11.96 -9.59 14.61
CA PHE A 579 10.60 -10.10 14.85
C PHE A 579 9.67 -9.09 15.55
N TYR A 580 10.18 -8.18 16.38
CA TYR A 580 9.39 -7.04 16.87
C TYR A 580 8.85 -6.22 15.69
N TRP A 581 9.70 -5.76 14.77
CA TRP A 581 9.24 -5.04 13.58
C TRP A 581 8.33 -5.88 12.66
N ALA A 582 8.63 -7.17 12.46
CA ALA A 582 7.85 -8.04 11.57
C ALA A 582 6.47 -8.47 12.11
N THR A 583 6.18 -8.29 13.40
CA THR A 583 4.92 -8.73 14.03
C THR A 583 4.11 -7.63 14.71
N LEU A 584 4.77 -6.55 15.15
CA LEU A 584 4.20 -5.45 15.93
C LEU A 584 4.09 -4.12 15.17
N ALA A 585 4.56 -4.03 13.93
CA ALA A 585 4.38 -2.83 13.11
C ALA A 585 2.89 -2.53 12.86
N VAL A 586 2.54 -1.24 12.81
CA VAL A 586 1.13 -0.78 12.67
C VAL A 586 0.56 -1.12 11.29
N LYS A 587 1.42 -1.21 10.28
CA LYS A 587 1.11 -1.46 8.87
C LYS A 587 2.22 -2.31 8.24
N PRO A 588 1.94 -3.02 7.12
CA PRO A 588 2.98 -3.65 6.31
C PRO A 588 4.04 -2.64 5.86
N LEU A 589 5.28 -3.10 5.76
CA LEU A 589 6.48 -2.30 5.53
C LEU A 589 7.24 -2.79 4.29
N ARG A 590 7.73 -1.86 3.48
CA ARG A 590 8.43 -2.14 2.21
C ARG A 590 9.90 -2.51 2.42
N LEU A 591 10.51 -3.21 1.47
CA LEU A 591 11.89 -3.69 1.60
C LEU A 591 12.90 -2.54 1.75
N TYR A 592 12.70 -1.39 1.09
CA TYR A 592 13.50 -0.18 1.32
C TYR A 592 13.30 0.45 2.72
N GLU A 593 12.12 0.31 3.35
CA GLU A 593 11.92 0.72 4.75
C GLU A 593 12.67 -0.26 5.68
N TRP A 594 12.65 -1.56 5.34
CA TRP A 594 13.40 -2.61 6.03
C TRP A 594 14.91 -2.47 5.90
N HIS A 595 15.41 -1.90 4.80
CA HIS A 595 16.79 -1.49 4.59
C HIS A 595 17.24 -0.60 5.75
N HIS A 596 16.44 0.41 6.10
CA HIS A 596 16.70 1.33 7.21
C HIS A 596 16.40 0.71 8.59
N ILE A 597 15.30 -0.03 8.75
CA ILE A 597 14.99 -0.74 10.02
C ILE A 597 16.17 -1.63 10.43
N LEU A 598 16.69 -2.45 9.51
CA LEU A 598 17.82 -3.34 9.79
C LEU A 598 19.13 -2.59 10.09
N ALA A 599 19.26 -1.31 9.75
CA ALA A 599 20.38 -0.47 10.18
C ALA A 599 20.20 -0.02 11.64
N PHE A 600 19.04 0.54 11.99
CA PHE A 600 18.81 1.19 13.29
C PHE A 600 18.41 0.24 14.43
N ILE A 601 18.05 -1.02 14.14
CA ILE A 601 17.93 -2.04 15.19
C ILE A 601 19.28 -2.63 15.65
N ARG A 602 20.36 -2.45 14.87
CA ARG A 602 21.73 -2.79 15.33
C ARG A 602 22.17 -1.83 16.42
N GLN A 603 23.19 -2.23 17.18
CA GLN A 603 23.75 -1.43 18.29
C GLN A 603 25.28 -1.33 18.12
N PRO A 604 25.86 -0.12 18.17
CA PRO A 604 25.17 1.18 18.19
C PRO A 604 24.38 1.44 16.88
N PRO A 605 23.29 2.22 16.92
CA PRO A 605 22.61 2.70 15.72
C PRO A 605 23.49 3.73 14.97
N PRO A 606 23.37 3.85 13.64
CA PRO A 606 24.20 4.79 12.88
C PRO A 606 23.71 6.24 13.02
N SER A 607 24.63 7.17 13.30
CA SER A 607 24.30 8.62 13.42
C SER A 607 24.13 9.34 12.07
N SER A 608 24.31 8.62 10.96
CA SER A 608 24.25 9.12 9.59
C SER A 608 23.97 7.96 8.64
N LEU A 609 23.03 8.15 7.71
CA LEU A 609 22.76 7.21 6.63
C LEU A 609 23.95 7.13 5.66
N LEU A 610 24.62 8.25 5.38
CA LEU A 610 25.79 8.29 4.50
C LEU A 610 26.94 7.44 5.06
N LYS A 611 27.34 7.66 6.33
CA LYS A 611 28.38 6.85 6.99
C LYS A 611 28.01 5.38 7.12
N TRP A 612 26.72 5.07 7.18
CA TRP A 612 26.25 3.69 7.21
C TRP A 612 26.38 3.00 5.84
N ARG A 613 26.12 3.70 4.72
CA ARG A 613 26.36 3.19 3.36
C ARG A 613 27.83 2.81 3.12
N GLU A 614 28.74 3.54 3.75
CA GLU A 614 30.20 3.30 3.72
C GLU A 614 30.65 2.11 4.61
N SER A 615 29.74 1.48 5.37
CA SER A 615 30.07 0.42 6.33
C SER A 615 29.81 -1.00 5.80
N ASP A 616 30.54 -1.98 6.34
CA ASP A 616 30.36 -3.43 6.12
C ASP A 616 28.95 -3.98 6.46
N HIS A 617 28.06 -3.13 6.98
CA HIS A 617 26.70 -3.50 7.36
C HIS A 617 25.63 -3.09 6.33
N PHE A 618 26.00 -2.28 5.34
CA PHE A 618 25.16 -1.95 4.18
C PHE A 618 24.98 -3.17 3.26
N THR A 619 23.82 -3.30 2.62
CA THR A 619 23.50 -4.46 1.75
C THR A 619 22.49 -4.09 0.68
N LYS A 620 22.88 -4.19 -0.60
CA LYS A 620 21.96 -4.12 -1.76
C LYS A 620 20.80 -5.12 -1.62
N ASP A 621 19.66 -4.85 -2.25
CA ASP A 621 18.39 -5.56 -2.01
C ASP A 621 18.47 -7.09 -2.01
N ASP A 622 19.08 -7.71 -3.01
CA ASP A 622 19.31 -9.16 -3.07
C ASP A 622 20.04 -9.72 -1.83
N GLN A 623 20.93 -8.92 -1.24
CA GLN A 623 21.66 -9.25 -0.01
C GLN A 623 20.86 -8.87 1.24
N LEU A 624 20.01 -7.85 1.18
CA LEU A 624 19.07 -7.51 2.25
C LEU A 624 18.01 -8.60 2.43
N GLU A 625 17.42 -9.09 1.33
CA GLU A 625 16.49 -10.22 1.34
C GLU A 625 17.14 -11.47 1.93
N LYS A 626 18.35 -11.84 1.47
CA LYS A 626 19.13 -12.95 2.04
C LYS A 626 19.44 -12.73 3.52
N LYS A 627 19.74 -11.50 3.94
CA LYS A 627 19.97 -11.11 5.36
C LYS A 627 18.69 -11.26 6.20
N ILE A 628 17.51 -10.86 5.69
CA ILE A 628 16.20 -11.06 6.34
C ILE A 628 15.88 -12.55 6.48
N LYS A 629 15.96 -13.32 5.38
CA LYS A 629 15.71 -14.77 5.37
C LYS A 629 16.70 -15.52 6.28
N SER A 630 17.97 -15.13 6.30
CA SER A 630 19.00 -15.73 7.17
C SER A 630 18.76 -15.43 8.66
N LEU A 631 18.52 -14.16 9.02
CA LEU A 631 18.27 -13.77 10.42
C LEU A 631 16.99 -14.36 11.00
N SER A 632 15.95 -14.54 10.17
CA SER A 632 14.67 -15.13 10.56
C SER A 632 14.62 -16.67 10.43
N ARG A 633 15.69 -17.32 9.94
CA ARG A 633 15.71 -18.74 9.54
C ARG A 633 14.51 -19.12 8.64
N GLY A 634 14.21 -18.26 7.67
CA GLY A 634 13.12 -18.45 6.70
C GLY A 634 11.71 -18.13 7.22
N LEU A 635 11.53 -17.74 8.49
CA LEU A 635 10.21 -17.40 9.05
C LEU A 635 9.67 -16.02 8.62
N VAL A 636 10.51 -15.20 7.96
CA VAL A 636 10.14 -13.93 7.33
C VAL A 636 10.47 -13.97 5.84
N GLU A 637 9.52 -13.56 5.03
CA GLU A 637 9.53 -13.54 3.56
C GLU A 637 9.38 -12.11 3.04
N ILE A 638 9.68 -11.96 1.74
CA ILE A 638 9.48 -10.73 0.97
C ILE A 638 8.48 -11.11 -0.14
N ARG A 639 7.34 -10.42 -0.23
CA ARG A 639 6.34 -10.58 -1.30
C ARG A 639 6.26 -9.32 -2.16
N THR A 640 6.21 -9.49 -3.47
CA THR A 640 5.80 -8.43 -4.38
C THR A 640 4.31 -8.15 -4.18
N SER A 641 3.90 -6.91 -3.88
CA SER A 641 2.50 -6.53 -3.94
C SER A 641 2.08 -6.37 -5.40
N ASN A 642 1.24 -7.28 -5.88
CA ASN A 642 0.71 -7.27 -7.25
C ASN A 642 -0.41 -6.21 -7.40
N ASP A 643 -0.11 -4.96 -7.03
CA ASP A 643 -1.03 -3.81 -7.04
C ASP A 643 -1.29 -3.25 -8.46
N ASP A 644 -0.68 -3.82 -9.51
CA ASP A 644 -0.82 -3.42 -10.92
C ASP A 644 -1.17 -4.64 -11.82
N VAL A 645 -1.98 -5.58 -11.31
CA VAL A 645 -2.44 -6.79 -12.05
C VAL A 645 -3.98 -6.82 -12.21
N GLN A 646 -4.44 -6.24 -13.32
CA GLN A 646 -5.49 -6.82 -14.18
C GLN A 646 -4.71 -7.24 -15.44
N ASP A 647 -4.45 -8.51 -15.72
CA ASP A 647 -5.38 -9.64 -15.79
C ASP A 647 -4.81 -10.97 -15.25
N GLU A 648 -5.67 -11.98 -15.09
CA GLU A 648 -5.24 -13.35 -14.75
C GLU A 648 -4.77 -14.13 -15.99
N ASN A 649 -3.45 -14.32 -16.15
CA ASN A 649 -2.81 -15.57 -16.68
C ASN A 649 -1.27 -15.45 -16.84
N LEU A 650 -0.51 -15.20 -15.77
CA LEU A 650 0.97 -15.24 -15.84
C LEU A 650 1.65 -15.50 -14.48
N GLU A 651 1.62 -16.74 -13.98
CA GLU A 651 2.37 -17.11 -12.76
C GLU A 651 2.72 -18.62 -12.68
N ILE A 652 3.78 -19.03 -13.38
CA ILE A 652 4.49 -20.32 -13.14
C ILE A 652 6.00 -20.08 -13.15
N SER A 653 6.56 -19.65 -12.01
CA SER A 653 8.00 -19.77 -11.70
C SER A 653 8.33 -19.48 -10.21
N SER A 654 7.64 -20.11 -9.26
CA SER A 654 8.11 -20.15 -7.86
C SER A 654 8.52 -21.57 -7.45
N ALA A 655 9.58 -22.08 -8.10
CA ALA A 655 10.11 -23.42 -7.84
C ALA A 655 11.64 -23.50 -7.91
N CYS A 656 12.33 -22.35 -7.76
CA CYS A 656 13.79 -22.22 -7.61
C CYS A 656 14.20 -20.82 -7.09
N ALA A 657 13.63 -20.37 -5.97
CA ALA A 657 13.99 -19.09 -5.31
C ALA A 657 15.35 -19.17 -4.57
N GLY A 658 16.39 -19.62 -5.27
CA GLY A 658 17.74 -19.94 -4.76
C GLY A 658 18.87 -19.18 -5.46
N ALA A 659 18.57 -18.15 -6.25
CA ALA A 659 19.53 -17.24 -6.86
C ALA A 659 19.03 -15.79 -6.78
N GLY A 660 19.93 -14.81 -6.95
CA GLY A 660 19.56 -13.38 -6.96
C GLY A 660 18.86 -12.97 -8.26
N SER A 661 17.99 -11.97 -8.18
CA SER A 661 17.25 -11.40 -9.32
C SER A 661 17.29 -9.87 -9.22
N LEU A 662 18.42 -9.30 -9.63
CA LEU A 662 18.67 -7.86 -9.63
C LEU A 662 17.81 -7.15 -10.68
N SER A 663 16.73 -6.48 -10.25
CA SER A 663 15.92 -5.59 -11.09
C SER A 663 15.43 -4.35 -10.32
N LEU A 664 16.33 -3.38 -10.12
CA LEU A 664 15.94 -2.02 -9.73
C LEU A 664 15.19 -1.35 -10.90
N GLY A 665 14.04 -0.72 -10.64
CA GLY A 665 13.31 0.01 -11.69
C GLY A 665 11.84 0.34 -11.48
N SER A 666 11.24 0.08 -10.31
CA SER A 666 9.85 0.48 -10.02
C SER A 666 9.66 0.92 -8.58
N GLY A 667 8.55 1.65 -8.30
CA GLY A 667 8.22 2.17 -6.97
C GLY A 667 7.90 1.06 -5.98
N GLU A 668 8.93 0.56 -5.32
CA GLU A 668 9.05 -0.81 -4.83
C GLU A 668 7.80 -1.40 -4.16
N THR A 669 7.25 -2.44 -4.77
CA THR A 669 6.11 -3.24 -4.29
C THR A 669 6.50 -4.35 -3.32
N ARG A 670 7.80 -4.60 -3.10
CA ARG A 670 8.29 -5.64 -2.18
C ARG A 670 7.94 -5.30 -0.72
N ILE A 671 6.97 -6.01 -0.14
CA ILE A 671 6.56 -5.94 1.26
C ILE A 671 7.19 -7.09 2.04
N VAL A 672 7.68 -6.83 3.26
CA VAL A 672 8.28 -7.84 4.13
C VAL A 672 7.28 -8.26 5.22
N GLN A 673 7.09 -9.56 5.41
CA GLN A 673 6.11 -10.12 6.36
C GLN A 673 6.52 -11.51 6.88
N VAL A 674 5.86 -12.03 7.91
CA VAL A 674 6.03 -13.45 8.30
C VAL A 674 5.39 -14.39 7.28
N ILE A 675 5.97 -15.58 7.08
CA ILE A 675 5.49 -16.57 6.08
C ILE A 675 4.05 -17.06 6.28
N HIS A 676 3.54 -17.00 7.51
CA HIS A 676 2.20 -17.47 7.86
C HIS A 676 1.75 -16.90 9.21
N GLU A 677 0.45 -16.65 9.42
CA GLU A 677 -0.08 -16.08 10.68
C GLU A 677 0.25 -16.94 11.91
N SER A 678 0.48 -18.25 11.76
CA SER A 678 0.91 -19.11 12.88
C SER A 678 2.28 -18.73 13.46
N VAL A 679 3.16 -18.10 12.66
CA VAL A 679 4.41 -17.50 13.14
C VAL A 679 4.09 -16.25 13.97
N ARG A 680 3.20 -15.39 13.49
CA ARG A 680 2.76 -14.20 14.24
C ARG A 680 2.03 -14.56 15.53
N GLU A 681 1.21 -15.60 15.54
CA GLU A 681 0.59 -16.10 16.77
C GLU A 681 1.60 -16.75 17.73
N PHE A 682 2.63 -17.42 17.22
CA PHE A 682 3.74 -17.93 18.06
C PHE A 682 4.45 -16.80 18.82
N PHE A 683 4.67 -15.65 18.16
CA PHE A 683 5.24 -14.47 18.82
C PHE A 683 4.25 -13.70 19.70
N LEU A 684 3.00 -13.50 19.27
CA LEU A 684 2.03 -12.64 19.97
C LEU A 684 1.15 -13.35 21.02
N LYS A 685 1.08 -14.68 20.99
CA LYS A 685 0.27 -15.51 21.91
C LYS A 685 1.02 -16.68 22.53
N GLY A 686 2.09 -17.15 21.86
CA GLY A 686 3.00 -18.17 22.37
C GLY A 686 4.24 -17.57 23.04
N ASP A 687 5.30 -18.36 23.13
CA ASP A 687 6.60 -18.01 23.73
C ASP A 687 7.66 -17.59 22.70
N GLY A 688 7.27 -17.18 21.48
CA GLY A 688 8.20 -16.94 20.37
C GLY A 688 9.29 -15.90 20.64
N PHE A 689 8.96 -14.81 21.34
CA PHE A 689 9.97 -13.84 21.78
C PHE A 689 10.89 -14.41 22.87
N SER A 690 10.33 -15.15 23.83
CA SER A 690 11.08 -15.79 24.92
C SER A 690 11.97 -16.96 24.45
N ALA A 691 11.73 -17.49 23.26
CA ALA A 691 12.61 -18.46 22.60
C ALA A 691 13.92 -17.82 22.10
N LEU A 692 13.92 -16.50 21.85
CA LEU A 692 15.11 -15.72 21.48
C LEU A 692 15.77 -15.07 22.71
N ASP A 693 14.96 -14.52 23.62
CA ASP A 693 15.38 -13.97 24.92
C ASP A 693 14.70 -14.72 26.08
N PRO A 694 15.32 -15.78 26.62
CA PRO A 694 14.77 -16.56 27.73
C PRO A 694 15.02 -15.93 29.12
N VAL A 695 15.56 -14.70 29.18
CA VAL A 695 16.03 -14.06 30.43
C VAL A 695 14.96 -13.18 31.07
N ASP A 696 14.23 -12.35 30.32
CA ASP A 696 13.26 -11.40 30.87
C ASP A 696 11.90 -12.04 31.21
N ARG A 697 11.89 -12.88 32.26
CA ARG A 697 10.68 -13.59 32.76
C ARG A 697 9.65 -12.69 33.45
N GLY A 698 9.82 -11.36 33.43
CA GLY A 698 9.00 -10.41 34.18
C GLY A 698 8.29 -9.35 33.34
N ARG A 699 8.53 -9.27 32.02
CA ARG A 699 8.01 -8.19 31.17
C ARG A 699 7.25 -8.71 29.94
N SER A 700 6.29 -7.93 29.49
CA SER A 700 5.60 -8.17 28.22
C SER A 700 6.56 -7.90 27.06
N HIS A 701 6.94 -8.94 26.32
CA HIS A 701 7.70 -8.79 25.08
C HIS A 701 6.98 -7.93 24.02
N VAL A 702 5.64 -7.86 24.05
CA VAL A 702 4.85 -6.95 23.20
C VAL A 702 5.13 -5.49 23.57
N SER A 703 5.18 -5.16 24.86
CA SER A 703 5.60 -3.83 25.34
C SER A 703 7.06 -3.54 24.99
N LEU A 704 7.98 -4.48 25.23
CA LEU A 704 9.40 -4.34 24.90
C LEU A 704 9.61 -4.14 23.39
N GLY A 705 8.83 -4.81 22.55
CA GLY A 705 8.90 -4.65 21.10
C GLY A 705 8.38 -3.30 20.61
N HIS A 706 7.27 -2.80 21.15
CA HIS A 706 6.82 -1.44 20.87
C HIS A 706 7.81 -0.38 21.38
N LEU A 707 8.42 -0.58 22.55
CA LEU A 707 9.51 0.26 23.07
C LEU A 707 10.75 0.22 22.16
N SER A 708 11.12 -0.95 21.64
CA SER A 708 12.22 -1.10 20.68
C SER A 708 11.94 -0.39 19.37
N ILE A 709 10.71 -0.47 18.85
CA ILE A 709 10.29 0.26 17.65
C ILE A 709 10.35 1.78 17.91
N MET A 710 9.83 2.24 19.05
CA MET A 710 9.91 3.66 19.45
C MET A 710 11.36 4.15 19.59
N ALA A 711 12.25 3.34 20.17
CA ALA A 711 13.68 3.64 20.26
C ALA A 711 14.29 3.78 18.86
N THR A 712 14.09 2.78 17.97
CA THR A 712 14.52 2.83 16.57
C THR A 712 14.00 4.07 15.84
N CYS A 713 12.73 4.46 16.03
CA CYS A 713 12.18 5.69 15.46
C CYS A 713 12.84 6.98 16.01
N LEU A 714 13.20 7.02 17.29
CA LEU A 714 13.90 8.15 17.91
C LEU A 714 15.37 8.24 17.47
N ASP A 715 16.07 7.11 17.34
CA ASP A 715 17.42 7.07 16.76
C ASP A 715 17.40 7.51 15.28
N TYR A 716 16.32 7.19 14.56
CA TYR A 716 16.15 7.50 13.15
C TYR A 716 15.86 8.97 12.83
N VAL A 717 15.17 9.71 13.71
CA VAL A 717 14.91 11.15 13.49
C VAL A 717 16.06 12.05 13.92
N ASP A 718 17.06 11.51 14.62
CA ASP A 718 18.21 12.24 15.18
C ASP A 718 19.48 12.11 14.31
N ILE A 719 19.32 11.71 13.05
CA ILE A 719 20.41 11.51 12.08
C ILE A 719 20.93 12.84 11.52
N GLN A 720 22.22 12.87 11.18
CA GLN A 720 22.91 14.05 10.65
C GLN A 720 22.30 14.59 9.34
N GLU A 721 21.59 13.75 8.57
CA GLU A 721 20.88 14.17 7.36
C GLU A 721 19.60 15.00 7.66
N LEU A 722 18.98 14.84 8.84
CA LEU A 722 17.78 15.59 9.24
C LEU A 722 18.08 16.88 10.00
N ASP A 723 19.31 16.99 10.50
CA ASP A 723 19.83 18.11 11.29
C ASP A 723 19.53 19.49 10.65
N ASN A 724 19.68 19.60 9.34
CA ASN A 724 19.39 20.83 8.58
C ASN A 724 17.88 21.12 8.45
N LEU A 725 17.04 20.08 8.36
CA LEU A 725 15.57 20.23 8.32
C LEU A 725 15.02 20.64 9.69
N VAL A 726 15.56 20.06 10.78
CA VAL A 726 15.26 20.45 12.16
C VAL A 726 15.66 21.91 12.40
N LYS A 727 16.88 22.30 12.03
CA LYS A 727 17.36 23.69 12.14
C LYS A 727 16.54 24.67 11.29
N ALA A 728 16.14 24.29 10.08
CA ALA A 728 15.28 25.12 9.22
C ALA A 728 13.87 25.31 9.81
N ARG A 729 13.24 24.23 10.29
CA ARG A 729 11.92 24.31 10.95
C ARG A 729 11.97 25.13 12.24
N ASN A 730 12.99 24.94 13.08
CA ASN A 730 13.16 25.75 14.30
C ASN A 730 13.36 27.25 14.00
N ARG A 731 14.06 27.62 12.91
CA ARG A 731 14.11 29.02 12.44
C ARG A 731 12.73 29.52 12.00
N ALA A 732 11.98 28.74 11.21
CA ALA A 732 10.64 29.12 10.77
C ALA A 732 9.64 29.26 11.94
N THR A 733 9.76 28.44 12.98
CA THR A 733 8.96 28.55 14.20
C THR A 733 9.31 29.81 15.00
N LYS A 734 10.59 30.14 15.16
CA LYS A 734 11.01 31.41 15.78
C LYS A 734 10.54 32.62 14.98
N GLN A 735 10.71 32.61 13.66
CA GLN A 735 10.24 33.68 12.78
C GLN A 735 8.72 33.86 12.80
N ARG A 736 7.93 32.81 13.08
CA ARG A 736 6.48 32.96 13.34
C ARG A 736 6.20 33.59 14.71
N GLY A 737 6.89 33.18 15.77
CA GLY A 737 6.77 33.82 17.09
C GLY A 737 7.15 35.31 17.04
N GLU A 738 8.29 35.62 16.44
CA GLU A 738 8.78 36.98 16.20
C GLU A 738 7.81 37.78 15.30
N ALA A 739 7.17 37.15 14.29
CA ALA A 739 6.15 37.83 13.48
C ALA A 739 4.85 38.07 14.25
N ASP A 740 4.37 37.11 15.03
CA ASP A 740 3.17 37.26 15.86
C ASP A 740 3.38 38.32 16.96
N GLU A 741 4.58 38.40 17.56
CA GLU A 741 4.97 39.47 18.49
C GLU A 741 5.13 40.83 17.80
N ASN A 742 5.72 40.89 16.59
CA ASN A 742 5.80 42.15 15.83
C ASN A 742 4.43 42.62 15.35
N ILE A 743 3.50 41.71 15.02
CA ILE A 743 2.10 42.05 14.71
C ILE A 743 1.38 42.57 15.96
N ALA A 744 1.59 41.96 17.13
CA ALA A 744 1.07 42.49 18.40
C ALA A 744 1.63 43.90 18.69
N CYS A 745 2.93 44.12 18.50
CA CYS A 745 3.59 45.42 18.66
C CYS A 745 3.21 46.46 17.58
N SER A 746 2.86 46.05 16.35
CA SER A 746 2.40 46.99 15.31
C SER A 746 0.96 47.41 15.57
N LEU A 747 0.07 46.47 15.89
CA LEU A 747 -1.31 46.77 16.29
C LEU A 747 -1.34 47.74 17.47
N HIS A 748 -0.47 47.55 18.48
CA HIS A 748 -0.37 48.47 19.62
C HIS A 748 0.18 49.87 19.26
N LYS A 749 0.85 50.05 18.11
CA LYS A 749 1.32 51.34 17.60
C LYS A 749 0.33 52.01 16.65
N ASP A 750 -0.44 51.23 15.89
CA ASP A 750 -1.47 51.75 14.99
C ASP A 750 -2.69 52.26 15.78
N GLU A 751 -3.03 51.61 16.90
CA GLU A 751 -4.00 52.14 17.89
C GLU A 751 -3.53 53.44 18.57
N LEU A 752 -2.24 53.78 18.53
CA LEU A 752 -1.67 55.01 19.12
C LEU A 752 -1.50 56.18 18.14
N ASN A 753 -1.70 55.96 16.83
CA ASN A 753 -1.56 56.99 15.79
C ASN A 753 -2.87 57.36 15.09
N SER A 754 -4.02 56.84 15.54
CA SER A 754 -5.32 57.00 14.87
C SER A 754 -6.33 57.93 15.59
N GLU A 755 -5.89 58.72 16.58
CA GLU A 755 -6.71 59.77 17.22
C GLU A 755 -6.44 61.21 16.69
N THR A 756 -6.48 61.42 15.37
CA THR A 756 -6.72 62.78 14.81
C THR A 756 -7.14 62.78 13.33
N LEU A 757 -8.42 62.45 13.05
CA LEU A 757 -9.21 63.00 11.92
C LEU A 757 -10.65 62.46 11.94
N ALA A 758 -11.55 63.14 12.66
CA ALA A 758 -12.97 62.79 12.67
C ALA A 758 -13.76 63.60 11.63
N GLN A 759 -14.15 62.96 10.52
CA GLN A 759 -15.41 63.25 9.80
C GLN A 759 -15.73 62.22 8.70
N ASN A 760 -17.03 62.02 8.48
CA ASN A 760 -17.70 61.25 7.41
C ASN A 760 -17.72 59.69 7.50
N SER A 761 -18.95 59.20 7.66
CA SER A 761 -19.50 57.89 7.24
C SER A 761 -18.96 56.56 7.80
N SER A 762 -19.79 55.99 8.69
CA SER A 762 -20.03 54.54 8.92
C SER A 762 -19.05 53.75 9.82
N TYR A 763 -19.64 52.76 10.53
CA TYR A 763 -19.01 51.71 11.34
C TYR A 763 -18.02 52.12 12.45
N SER A 764 -18.51 52.09 13.70
CA SER A 764 -18.20 51.01 14.67
C SER A 764 -18.40 51.44 16.13
N HIS A 765 -18.73 50.49 17.01
CA HIS A 765 -18.14 50.30 18.35
C HIS A 765 -18.85 49.17 19.12
N ALA A 766 -18.17 48.03 19.33
CA ALA A 766 -18.41 47.06 20.42
C ALA A 766 -17.53 45.80 20.28
N LYS A 767 -16.37 45.75 20.96
CA LYS A 767 -15.65 44.50 21.25
C LYS A 767 -14.74 44.66 22.48
N CYS A 768 -14.27 43.53 23.02
CA CYS A 768 -13.35 43.37 24.16
C CYS A 768 -13.91 43.54 25.58
N ARG A 769 -14.55 42.46 26.08
CA ARG A 769 -14.51 41.99 27.48
C ARG A 769 -14.78 40.47 27.51
N TYR A 770 -14.44 39.81 28.62
CA TYR A 770 -14.39 38.36 28.85
C TYR A 770 -13.29 37.60 28.07
N TYR A 771 -12.61 36.58 28.63
CA TYR A 771 -12.79 35.92 29.94
C TYR A 771 -11.55 36.00 30.85
N LYS A 772 -11.74 36.54 32.07
CA LYS A 772 -11.13 36.01 33.30
C LYS A 772 -12.28 35.36 34.09
N GLY A 773 -12.04 34.19 34.70
CA GLY A 773 -13.11 33.29 35.11
C GLY A 773 -13.75 33.56 36.48
N ALA A 774 -14.86 32.88 36.74
CA ALA A 774 -15.48 32.72 38.06
C ALA A 774 -16.20 31.36 38.14
N LEU A 775 -16.25 30.76 39.33
CA LEU A 775 -17.24 29.75 39.69
C LEU A 775 -18.44 30.45 40.35
N VAL A 776 -19.65 29.86 40.31
CA VAL A 776 -20.61 29.67 41.43
C VAL A 776 -22.05 29.43 40.91
N ARG A 777 -22.63 28.29 41.37
CA ARG A 777 -24.04 27.89 41.67
C ARG A 777 -25.26 28.41 40.84
N GLN A 778 -26.30 27.57 40.82
CA GLN A 778 -27.61 27.79 40.18
C GLN A 778 -28.71 28.26 41.15
N ASP A 779 -29.70 29.00 40.64
CA ASP A 779 -31.17 28.80 40.76
C ASP A 779 -31.89 29.79 39.80
N GLY A 780 -33.19 29.74 39.47
CA GLY A 780 -34.23 28.75 39.78
C GLY A 780 -35.65 29.27 39.46
N GLN A 781 -36.57 28.42 38.95
CA GLN A 781 -38.02 28.70 38.70
C GLN A 781 -38.31 29.78 37.62
N ARG A 782 -39.50 30.05 37.01
CA ARG A 782 -40.84 29.41 36.74
C ARG A 782 -41.61 30.35 35.75
N GLU A 783 -42.67 30.05 34.97
CA GLU A 783 -43.35 28.83 34.45
C GLU A 783 -44.42 29.24 33.38
N LEU A 784 -44.84 28.34 32.46
CA LEU A 784 -46.09 28.38 31.63
C LEU A 784 -46.22 29.52 30.56
N GLU A 785 -47.08 29.50 29.52
CA GLU A 785 -48.29 28.72 29.12
C GLU A 785 -48.30 28.18 27.65
N THR A 786 -49.44 27.63 27.20
CA THR A 786 -49.80 26.97 25.90
C THR A 786 -49.72 27.87 24.63
N SER A 787 -49.67 27.39 23.36
CA SER A 787 -50.60 26.43 22.72
C SER A 787 -50.25 25.88 21.31
N SER A 788 -50.68 24.64 21.05
CA SER A 788 -51.29 24.09 19.79
C SER A 788 -50.58 24.07 18.41
N ILE A 789 -50.28 22.84 17.98
CA ILE A 789 -50.46 22.25 16.61
C ILE A 789 -49.55 22.73 15.45
N GLY A 790 -48.71 21.79 14.96
CA GLY A 790 -48.03 21.86 13.65
C GLY A 790 -47.22 20.58 13.36
N LEU A 791 -47.45 19.93 12.22
CA LEU A 791 -46.78 18.67 11.83
C LEU A 791 -45.43 18.93 11.15
N LEU A 792 -44.37 18.17 11.51
CA LEU A 792 -43.62 17.26 10.61
C LEU A 792 -42.36 16.67 11.28
N ASN A 793 -41.77 15.65 10.66
CA ASN A 793 -40.51 15.02 11.08
C ASN A 793 -39.28 15.88 10.70
N ASP A 794 -38.18 15.79 11.45
CA ASP A 794 -36.99 15.08 10.96
C ASP A 794 -36.01 14.68 12.09
N ASN A 795 -35.00 13.87 11.75
CA ASN A 795 -33.91 13.43 12.64
C ASN A 795 -32.64 14.28 12.43
N SER A 796 -32.01 14.71 13.53
CA SER A 796 -30.65 15.28 13.49
C SER A 796 -29.79 14.80 14.66
N GLN A 797 -29.31 13.55 14.57
CA GLN A 797 -28.05 13.20 15.22
C GLN A 797 -26.89 13.80 14.43
N ASN A 798 -25.97 14.49 15.10
CA ASN A 798 -24.52 14.35 14.93
C ASN A 798 -23.80 15.30 15.90
N ASP A 799 -23.25 14.76 17.00
CA ASP A 799 -21.80 14.87 17.18
C ASP A 799 -21.26 13.82 18.16
N THR A 800 -20.54 12.82 17.64
CA THR A 800 -19.67 11.94 18.43
C THR A 800 -18.74 11.15 17.50
N LYS A 801 -17.50 11.63 17.37
CA LYS A 801 -16.34 10.74 17.26
C LYS A 801 -15.77 10.55 18.66
N ILE A 802 -15.04 9.45 18.89
CA ILE A 802 -14.64 8.91 20.21
C ILE A 802 -15.81 8.12 20.87
N LEU A 803 -15.46 7.07 21.61
CA LEU A 803 -16.33 6.07 22.25
C LEU A 803 -17.08 5.07 21.33
N ARG A 804 -16.39 3.99 20.92
CA ARG A 804 -16.99 2.63 20.95
C ARG A 804 -15.97 1.49 21.00
N TRP A 805 -15.33 1.34 22.18
CA TRP A 805 -14.53 0.15 22.53
C TRP A 805 -14.70 -0.26 24.01
N LEU A 806 -15.88 0.00 24.58
CA LEU A 806 -16.33 -0.45 25.89
C LEU A 806 -17.76 -0.98 25.76
N GLU A 807 -17.93 -2.31 25.79
CA GLU A 807 -19.23 -3.01 25.94
C GLU A 807 -18.96 -4.53 26.14
N MET A 808 -18.41 -4.89 27.31
CA MET A 808 -18.34 -6.29 27.82
C MET A 808 -18.33 -6.32 29.36
N LEU A 809 -19.44 -5.94 30.00
CA LEU A 809 -19.80 -6.37 31.36
C LEU A 809 -21.35 -6.40 31.50
N PRO A 810 -21.93 -7.14 32.49
CA PRO A 810 -23.39 -7.27 32.68
C PRO A 810 -24.10 -6.00 33.26
N PRO A 811 -25.45 -5.98 33.32
CA PRO A 811 -26.23 -4.74 33.45
C PRO A 811 -26.59 -4.30 34.89
N GLY A 812 -26.91 -3.01 35.06
CA GLY A 812 -27.52 -2.45 36.28
C GLY A 812 -27.97 -0.97 36.15
N GLU A 813 -29.29 -0.74 36.27
CA GLU A 813 -29.98 0.52 36.64
C GLU A 813 -29.92 1.75 35.68
N MET A 814 -30.64 2.83 36.02
CA MET A 814 -31.35 3.71 35.05
C MET A 814 -31.16 5.24 35.20
N LEU A 815 -31.35 5.95 34.07
CA LEU A 815 -31.93 7.31 33.79
C LEU A 815 -32.26 8.27 34.97
N PRO A 816 -32.15 9.62 34.81
CA PRO A 816 -32.61 10.39 33.62
C PRO A 816 -31.78 11.64 33.18
N PRO A 817 -32.15 12.34 32.07
CA PRO A 817 -31.40 13.49 31.50
C PRO A 817 -32.03 14.89 31.75
N GLY A 818 -31.26 15.95 31.49
CA GLY A 818 -31.67 17.37 31.56
C GLY A 818 -31.30 18.18 30.29
N LYS A 819 -31.89 19.37 30.11
CA LYS A 819 -31.84 20.21 28.89
C LYS A 819 -30.76 21.32 28.93
N GLY A 820 -30.36 21.82 27.77
CA GLY A 820 -29.42 22.95 27.60
C GLY A 820 -30.03 24.21 26.96
N SER A 821 -29.16 25.15 26.61
CA SER A 821 -29.38 26.45 25.92
C SER A 821 -28.00 27.10 25.67
N ASP A 822 -27.71 27.91 24.66
CA ASP A 822 -28.46 28.28 23.44
C ASP A 822 -27.49 28.76 22.33
N ASP A 823 -28.03 29.03 21.14
CA ASP A 823 -27.29 29.19 19.88
C ASP A 823 -26.79 30.63 19.60
N ALA A 824 -25.69 30.75 18.83
CA ALA A 824 -25.17 32.00 18.26
C ALA A 824 -24.21 31.71 17.08
N GLY A 825 -24.77 31.33 15.92
CA GLY A 825 -23.98 30.90 14.77
C GLY A 825 -23.07 31.97 14.13
N LEU A 826 -21.82 31.58 13.80
CA LEU A 826 -20.93 32.37 12.95
C LEU A 826 -20.26 31.47 11.89
N VAL A 827 -20.46 31.81 10.60
CA VAL A 827 -19.96 31.01 9.46
C VAL A 827 -18.46 31.22 9.24
N ILE A 828 -17.63 30.27 9.70
CA ILE A 828 -16.20 30.25 9.40
C ILE A 828 -15.98 29.60 8.04
N LYS A 829 -15.69 30.41 7.01
CA LYS A 829 -15.20 29.93 5.72
C LYS A 829 -13.78 29.39 5.87
N SER A 830 -13.60 28.07 5.80
CA SER A 830 -12.29 27.42 5.80
C SER A 830 -11.53 27.66 4.49
N ARG A 831 -10.87 28.81 4.36
CA ARG A 831 -9.86 29.03 3.31
C ARG A 831 -8.67 28.11 3.56
N LEU A 832 -8.52 27.08 2.70
CA LEU A 832 -7.32 26.24 2.67
C LEU A 832 -6.13 27.03 2.10
N PHE A 833 -5.44 27.76 2.97
CA PHE A 833 -4.17 28.41 2.63
C PHE A 833 -3.02 27.38 2.62
N THR A 834 -2.84 26.71 1.49
CA THR A 834 -1.62 25.96 1.21
C THR A 834 -0.48 26.92 0.85
N PHE A 835 0.39 27.23 1.81
CA PHE A 835 1.66 27.91 1.51
C PHE A 835 2.72 26.89 1.07
N PRO A 836 3.58 27.23 0.09
CA PRO A 836 4.54 26.30 -0.47
C PRO A 836 5.77 26.11 0.43
N ILE A 837 6.27 24.87 0.50
CA ILE A 837 7.65 24.60 0.93
C ILE A 837 8.57 25.12 -0.18
N ALA A 838 9.43 26.08 0.14
CA ALA A 838 10.34 26.69 -0.82
C ALA A 838 11.43 25.70 -1.28
N PRO A 839 11.84 25.72 -2.57
CA PRO A 839 12.87 24.82 -3.07
C PRO A 839 14.26 25.27 -2.63
N VAL A 840 15.04 24.37 -2.02
CA VAL A 840 16.49 24.57 -1.84
C VAL A 840 17.18 24.23 -3.17
N THR A 841 17.71 25.25 -3.85
CA THR A 841 18.25 25.13 -5.21
C THR A 841 19.75 24.85 -5.23
N SER A 842 20.16 23.58 -5.20
CA SER A 842 21.53 23.18 -5.54
C SER A 842 21.62 21.74 -6.08
N ARG A 843 21.94 21.64 -7.39
CA ARG A 843 22.54 20.51 -8.14
C ARG A 843 22.15 19.06 -7.78
N SER A 844 21.60 18.40 -8.79
CA SER A 844 21.33 16.96 -8.91
C SER A 844 22.47 16.04 -8.47
N GLU A 845 22.23 15.26 -7.41
CA GLU A 845 22.74 13.89 -7.25
C GLU A 845 21.55 12.92 -7.13
N VAL A 846 21.79 11.63 -6.84
CA VAL A 846 20.93 10.52 -7.28
C VAL A 846 19.67 10.32 -6.42
N LEU A 847 18.62 9.76 -7.03
CA LEU A 847 17.28 9.60 -6.45
C LEU A 847 17.17 8.46 -5.39
N GLU A 848 18.23 8.20 -4.64
CA GLU A 848 18.24 7.25 -3.49
C GLU A 848 18.34 7.97 -2.12
N ASP A 849 18.44 9.30 -2.09
CA ASP A 849 18.92 10.06 -0.91
C ASP A 849 17.87 10.56 0.09
N TYR A 850 16.74 9.84 0.23
CA TYR A 850 15.67 10.23 1.16
C TYR A 850 15.54 9.31 2.38
N PRO A 851 15.22 9.88 3.57
CA PRO A 851 15.06 9.10 4.80
C PRO A 851 13.73 8.33 4.81
N ALA A 852 13.69 7.19 4.13
CA ALA A 852 12.50 6.36 3.91
C ALA A 852 11.60 6.13 5.14
N LEU A 853 12.19 5.76 6.28
CA LEU A 853 11.44 5.40 7.49
C LEU A 853 10.84 6.63 8.20
N LEU A 854 11.14 7.86 7.77
CA LEU A 854 10.71 9.10 8.42
C LEU A 854 9.19 9.22 8.51
N SER A 855 8.46 8.79 7.46
CA SER A 855 7.00 8.77 7.48
C SER A 855 6.46 7.87 8.60
N TYR A 856 7.02 6.66 8.74
CA TYR A 856 6.66 5.76 9.83
C TYR A 856 7.00 6.36 11.20
N ALA A 857 8.23 6.90 11.36
CA ALA A 857 8.70 7.47 12.61
C ALA A 857 7.87 8.67 13.09
N LEU A 858 7.41 9.55 12.19
CA LEU A 858 6.61 10.73 12.55
C LEU A 858 5.13 10.42 12.82
N TYR A 859 4.54 9.48 12.06
CA TYR A 859 3.10 9.23 12.11
C TYR A 859 2.69 8.04 13.00
N GLU A 860 3.50 6.98 13.11
CA GLU A 860 3.15 5.73 13.84
C GLU A 860 3.75 5.63 15.25
N PHE A 861 4.79 6.41 15.58
CA PHE A 861 5.33 6.52 16.94
C PHE A 861 4.25 6.79 18.03
N PRO A 862 3.23 7.63 17.80
CA PRO A 862 2.10 7.78 18.72
C PRO A 862 1.34 6.47 18.94
N THR A 863 1.05 5.73 17.86
CA THR A 863 0.35 4.44 17.91
C THR A 863 1.10 3.45 18.81
N HIS A 864 2.43 3.36 18.67
CA HIS A 864 3.26 2.54 19.54
C HIS A 864 3.28 3.04 20.99
N ALA A 865 3.40 4.34 21.24
CA ALA A 865 3.37 4.90 22.59
C ALA A 865 2.06 4.56 23.33
N LYS A 866 0.91 4.64 22.64
CA LYS A 866 -0.38 4.20 23.19
C LYS A 866 -0.39 2.71 23.53
N LEU A 867 0.09 1.86 22.62
CA LEU A 867 0.14 0.41 22.82
C LEU A 867 1.07 0.00 23.97
N VAL A 868 2.21 0.67 24.16
CA VAL A 868 3.07 0.42 25.35
C VAL A 868 2.27 0.60 26.65
N GLY A 869 1.52 1.71 26.77
CA GLY A 869 0.71 2.01 27.95
C GLY A 869 -0.50 1.08 28.17
N GLU A 870 -0.91 0.33 27.14
CA GLU A 870 -1.96 -0.69 27.27
C GLU A 870 -1.41 -2.05 27.76
N TYR A 871 -0.11 -2.32 27.56
CA TYR A 871 0.51 -3.60 27.89
C TYR A 871 1.58 -3.55 29.01
N GLY A 872 2.02 -2.36 29.45
CA GLY A 872 3.01 -2.24 30.54
C GLY A 872 3.49 -0.83 30.86
N THR A 873 4.48 -0.73 31.76
CA THR A 873 5.11 0.54 32.19
C THR A 873 6.41 0.81 31.43
N TYR A 874 6.67 2.07 31.07
CA TYR A 874 7.95 2.50 30.50
C TYR A 874 9.13 2.22 31.45
N PRO A 875 10.22 1.55 31.01
CA PRO A 875 11.45 1.42 31.78
C PRO A 875 12.07 2.77 32.11
N ARG A 876 12.71 2.89 33.28
CA ARG A 876 13.39 4.14 33.69
C ARG A 876 14.42 4.60 32.66
N ASP A 877 15.22 3.70 32.10
CA ASP A 877 16.27 4.02 31.13
C ASP A 877 15.69 4.60 29.82
N PHE A 878 14.47 4.19 29.45
CA PHE A 878 13.76 4.74 28.30
C PHE A 878 13.12 6.10 28.62
N LEU A 879 12.58 6.30 29.84
CA LEU A 879 12.11 7.59 30.31
C LEU A 879 13.26 8.60 30.44
N ASP A 880 14.42 8.16 30.91
CA ASP A 880 15.67 8.92 30.97
C ASP A 880 16.14 9.31 29.56
N ARG A 881 16.09 8.38 28.60
CA ARG A 881 16.38 8.66 27.19
C ARG A 881 15.40 9.67 26.59
N LEU A 882 14.10 9.63 26.93
CA LEU A 882 13.12 10.64 26.50
C LEU A 882 13.38 12.01 27.15
N GLN A 883 13.89 12.07 28.37
CA GLN A 883 14.21 13.32 29.09
C GLN A 883 15.53 13.98 28.64
N ARG A 884 16.49 13.19 28.12
CA ARG A 884 17.85 13.64 27.77
C ARG A 884 18.13 13.66 26.26
N GLY A 885 17.24 13.08 25.45
CA GLY A 885 17.52 12.71 24.06
C GLY A 885 17.00 13.73 23.05
N THR A 886 17.94 14.32 22.30
CA THR A 886 17.72 15.18 21.13
C THR A 886 16.69 14.62 20.15
N GLY A 887 16.66 13.30 19.94
CA GLY A 887 15.68 12.65 19.06
C GLY A 887 14.21 12.92 19.37
N LEU A 888 13.84 13.23 20.63
CA LEU A 888 12.46 13.61 20.96
C LEU A 888 12.15 15.05 20.50
N ASP A 889 13.08 15.98 20.69
CA ASP A 889 12.95 17.37 20.23
C ASP A 889 12.98 17.46 18.70
N SER A 890 13.85 16.66 18.07
CA SER A 890 13.87 16.42 16.62
C SER A 890 12.51 15.89 16.13
N TRP A 891 11.92 14.89 16.80
CA TRP A 891 10.59 14.37 16.47
C TRP A 891 9.47 15.43 16.59
N ILE A 892 9.45 16.19 17.69
CA ILE A 892 8.47 17.26 17.92
C ILE A 892 8.58 18.33 16.84
N THR A 893 9.81 18.78 16.54
CA THR A 893 10.11 19.78 15.50
C THR A 893 9.66 19.32 14.12
N LEU A 894 9.82 18.03 13.81
CA LEU A 894 9.53 17.48 12.48
C LEU A 894 8.04 17.18 12.23
N ARG A 895 7.16 17.25 13.24
CA ARG A 895 5.74 16.84 13.15
C ARG A 895 4.75 17.96 12.80
N GLU A 896 5.17 19.23 12.86
CA GLU A 896 4.45 20.47 12.50
C GLU A 896 3.12 20.79 13.22
N ASP A 897 2.31 19.81 13.65
CA ASP A 897 1.01 20.05 14.29
C ASP A 897 1.14 20.32 15.81
N SER A 898 1.34 21.60 16.15
CA SER A 898 1.39 22.04 17.55
C SER A 898 0.10 21.81 18.34
N THR A 899 -1.05 21.61 17.70
CA THR A 899 -2.33 21.35 18.40
C THR A 899 -2.48 19.88 18.74
N LEU A 900 -2.20 19.00 17.77
CA LEU A 900 -2.31 17.56 17.94
C LEU A 900 -1.14 17.00 18.76
N VAL A 901 0.06 17.61 18.74
CA VAL A 901 1.12 17.28 19.71
C VAL A 901 0.70 17.67 21.14
N ARG A 902 0.25 18.91 21.39
CA ARG A 902 -0.20 19.35 22.73
C ARG A 902 -1.36 18.51 23.27
N ASN A 903 -2.32 18.15 22.41
CA ASN A 903 -3.45 17.32 22.81
C ASN A 903 -3.05 15.84 22.99
N TYR A 904 -2.14 15.32 22.16
CA TYR A 904 -1.63 13.96 22.32
C TYR A 904 -0.87 13.78 23.64
N LEU A 905 0.04 14.71 23.97
CA LEU A 905 0.78 14.71 25.24
C LEU A 905 -0.12 14.92 26.47
N ARG A 906 -1.34 15.45 26.31
CA ARG A 906 -2.37 15.56 27.36
C ARG A 906 -3.29 14.32 27.49
N VAL A 907 -3.46 13.56 26.41
CA VAL A 907 -4.33 12.38 26.36
C VAL A 907 -3.57 11.11 26.74
N VAL A 908 -2.28 11.05 26.40
CA VAL A 908 -1.34 10.06 26.92
C VAL A 908 -1.09 10.38 28.40
N ARG A 909 -1.67 9.60 29.31
CA ARG A 909 -1.47 9.69 30.77
C ARG A 909 -0.47 8.64 31.32
N PRO A 910 0.85 8.85 31.21
CA PRO A 910 1.82 8.34 32.16
C PRO A 910 2.08 9.44 33.19
N SER A 911 1.83 9.14 34.47
CA SER A 911 1.96 10.12 35.55
C SER A 911 3.37 10.76 35.61
N THR A 912 3.37 12.10 35.75
CA THR A 912 4.44 12.92 36.37
C THR A 912 5.81 13.05 35.69
N LEU A 913 5.94 12.95 34.35
CA LEU A 913 7.21 13.33 33.67
C LEU A 913 7.04 14.21 32.41
N ILE A 914 6.14 13.87 31.48
CA ILE A 914 5.90 14.70 30.28
C ILE A 914 5.34 16.08 30.68
N ASP A 915 4.41 16.11 31.64
CA ASP A 915 3.89 17.37 32.20
C ASP A 915 4.96 18.19 32.92
N GLU A 916 5.93 17.55 33.60
CA GLU A 916 7.03 18.26 34.26
C GLU A 916 7.98 18.91 33.25
N TRP A 917 8.34 18.20 32.17
CA TRP A 917 9.15 18.75 31.08
C TRP A 917 8.45 19.94 30.41
N LEU A 918 7.15 19.80 30.11
CA LEU A 918 6.31 20.90 29.58
C LEU A 918 6.20 22.10 30.54
N LEU A 919 6.28 21.88 31.86
CA LEU A 919 6.31 22.96 32.86
C LEU A 919 7.67 23.67 32.88
N ARG A 920 8.78 22.90 32.86
CA ARG A 920 10.15 23.43 32.94
C ARG A 920 10.53 24.26 31.71
N HIS A 921 10.20 23.82 30.50
CA HIS A 921 10.49 24.62 29.30
C HIS A 921 9.66 25.92 29.22
N ARG A 922 8.38 25.89 29.63
CA ARG A 922 7.56 27.12 29.74
C ARG A 922 8.14 28.15 30.69
N LEU A 923 8.86 27.72 31.73
CA LEU A 923 9.53 28.64 32.67
C LEU A 923 10.79 29.26 32.05
N GLN A 924 11.50 28.55 31.17
CA GLN A 924 12.68 29.10 30.47
C GLN A 924 12.28 30.16 29.44
N ASP A 925 11.20 29.95 28.68
CA ASP A 925 10.63 30.97 27.78
C ASP A 925 10.22 32.24 28.56
N LEU A 926 9.55 32.07 29.70
CA LEU A 926 9.17 33.19 30.59
C LEU A 926 10.36 33.91 31.22
N GLN A 927 11.42 33.18 31.58
CA GLN A 927 12.60 33.76 32.20
C GLN A 927 13.42 34.60 31.20
N GLY A 928 13.58 34.11 29.96
CA GLY A 928 14.19 34.89 28.87
C GLY A 928 13.37 36.13 28.47
N PHE A 929 12.05 36.11 28.65
CA PHE A 929 11.18 37.27 28.44
C PHE A 929 11.35 38.33 29.54
N LEU A 930 11.52 37.90 30.80
CA LEU A 930 11.74 38.80 31.94
C LEU A 930 13.14 39.43 31.95
N GLU A 931 14.17 38.70 31.56
CA GLU A 931 15.55 39.22 31.52
C GLU A 931 15.78 40.24 30.37
N ASN A 932 14.95 40.22 29.32
CA ASN A 932 14.98 41.24 28.24
C ASN A 932 14.15 42.50 28.54
N GLN A 933 13.29 42.51 29.56
CA GLN A 933 12.47 43.67 29.96
C GLN A 933 13.18 44.55 31.01
N GLY A 934 14.44 44.89 30.75
CA GLY A 934 15.29 45.67 31.65
C GLY A 934 14.90 47.14 31.75
N THR A 935 13.98 47.49 32.66
CA THR A 935 13.75 48.87 33.11
C THR A 935 13.98 49.02 34.60
N SER A 936 14.81 50.00 34.97
CA SER A 936 15.20 50.29 36.34
C SER A 936 14.12 51.10 37.08
N PHE A 937 13.75 50.67 38.29
CA PHE A 937 13.01 51.50 39.24
C PHE A 937 13.79 51.69 40.55
N SER A 938 14.46 52.84 40.65
CA SER A 938 14.57 53.60 41.89
C SER A 938 13.29 54.45 42.07
N SER A 939 12.90 54.93 43.25
CA SER A 939 13.68 55.20 44.47
C SER A 939 12.88 54.99 45.77
N GLU A 940 13.57 55.10 46.93
CA GLU A 940 13.15 55.70 48.23
C GLU A 940 11.75 55.38 48.80
N SER A 941 11.53 55.02 50.08
CA SER A 941 12.31 55.08 51.34
C SER A 941 11.48 54.32 52.43
N GLU A 942 11.87 54.00 53.68
CA GLU A 942 12.86 54.50 54.65
C GLU A 942 13.46 53.37 55.55
N LYS A 943 14.59 53.65 56.22
CA LYS A 943 14.97 53.39 57.65
C LYS A 943 14.40 52.16 58.42
N GLU A 944 15.14 51.43 59.28
CA GLU A 944 16.49 51.63 59.83
C GLU A 944 17.03 50.39 60.61
N GLN A 945 18.35 50.39 60.92
CA GLN A 945 19.07 49.67 61.99
C GLN A 945 19.12 48.10 61.98
N GLY A 946 20.22 47.53 62.51
CA GLY A 946 20.38 46.05 62.62
C GLY A 946 21.76 45.56 63.12
N SER A 947 22.84 45.86 62.38
CA SER A 947 24.28 45.71 62.77
C SER A 947 24.96 44.32 62.83
N SER A 948 26.29 44.36 62.62
CA SER A 948 27.37 43.38 62.91
C SER A 948 27.36 42.01 62.17
N ARG A 949 28.10 41.81 61.07
CA ARG A 949 29.59 41.61 60.96
C ARG A 949 30.18 40.51 61.87
N LYS A 950 30.94 39.58 61.25
CA LYS A 950 32.43 39.65 61.22
C LYS A 950 33.08 38.67 60.23
N ASP A 951 34.20 39.12 59.67
CA ASP A 951 35.10 38.38 58.78
C ASP A 951 36.03 37.43 59.55
N ARG A 952 36.51 36.37 58.86
CA ARG A 952 37.89 35.79 58.85
C ARG A 952 37.88 34.34 58.33
N SER A 953 38.96 33.74 57.81
CA SER A 953 40.11 34.19 57.00
C SER A 953 41.07 32.99 56.81
N ARG A 954 41.74 32.88 55.66
CA ARG A 954 42.99 32.11 55.44
C ARG A 954 43.03 30.60 55.77
N ALA A 955 42.99 29.80 54.70
CA ALA A 955 44.15 29.05 54.14
C ALA A 955 44.90 27.97 54.94
N SER A 956 45.41 26.99 54.16
CA SER A 956 46.64 26.18 54.37
C SER A 956 46.71 25.20 55.56
N SER A 957 47.26 23.98 55.47
CA SER A 957 47.86 23.21 54.36
C SER A 957 48.33 21.82 54.86
N VAL A 958 48.99 21.05 53.99
CA VAL A 958 49.86 19.88 54.27
C VAL A 958 49.17 18.52 54.53
N ALA A 959 49.57 17.54 53.73
CA ALA A 959 49.20 16.13 53.83
C ALA A 959 50.16 15.34 54.75
N SER A 960 49.83 14.08 55.08
CA SER A 960 50.83 12.99 55.00
C SER A 960 50.28 11.57 55.21
N PHE A 961 50.83 10.65 54.42
CA PHE A 961 51.21 9.27 54.75
C PHE A 961 50.18 8.24 55.29
N SER A 962 49.71 7.43 54.34
CA SER A 962 50.05 6.00 54.18
C SER A 962 49.64 4.93 55.23
N SER A 963 48.85 3.97 54.73
CA SER A 963 49.02 2.52 54.87
C SER A 963 49.29 1.88 56.25
N ALA A 964 48.30 1.10 56.70
CA ALA A 964 48.54 -0.26 57.21
C ALA A 964 47.43 -1.18 56.68
N GLY A 965 47.77 -2.39 56.27
CA GLY A 965 46.80 -3.39 55.79
C GLY A 965 46.76 -4.61 56.69
N SER A 966 45.69 -5.39 56.64
CA SER A 966 45.65 -6.75 57.19
C SER A 966 44.75 -7.65 56.34
N HIS A 967 45.30 -8.77 55.87
CA HIS A 967 44.54 -9.86 55.26
C HIS A 967 44.15 -10.89 56.35
N THR A 968 42.90 -11.36 56.33
CA THR A 968 42.45 -12.74 56.59
C THR A 968 40.91 -12.76 56.58
N GLY A 969 40.21 -13.75 56.04
CA GLY A 969 40.63 -14.88 55.22
C GLY A 969 39.56 -15.98 55.20
N SER A 970 39.45 -16.76 54.09
CA SER A 970 38.46 -17.85 53.91
C SER A 970 36.99 -17.36 53.79
N ARG A 971 36.02 -18.13 53.26
CA ARG A 971 36.03 -19.55 52.83
C ARG A 971 34.92 -19.82 51.78
N ALA A 972 35.17 -20.82 50.92
CA ALA A 972 34.21 -21.54 50.06
C ALA A 972 33.35 -20.68 49.13
#